data_AF-A0A662GIL2-F1
#
_entry.id   AF-A0A662GIL2-F1
#
_cell.length_a   1.000
_cell.length_b   1.000
_cell.length_c   1.000
_cell.angle_alpha   90.00
_cell.angle_beta   90.00
_cell.angle_gamma   90.00
#
_symmetry.space_group_name_H-M   'P 1'
#
loop_
_entity.id
_entity.type
_entity.pdbx_description
1 polymer ?
#
loop_
_entity_poly.entity_id
_entity_poly.type
_entity_poly.pdbx_seq_one_letter_code
_entity_poly.pdbx_strand_id
1 'polypeptide(L)'
;MKIKNQLRKSILITLVLTTILPILIHIPKTSSIPTYKKVLYPTVDGYIWTPWGGTFNSDTLYAGYTSFNHYAFSHMLMRFSLSSIPSNAKVLSAKLYIYKLECRHYEKSYQRFYLGRVTSYWTSSATWAKRTSTQYWNNAGGDYVYYINKYIDIYKTHFPGTEYELDVTSVVEKWLKGKYPNYGFIFIPKTSWTGGVVFYSSENPYENLRPKLVIKYQYGIEVDAQPSILEVEQGEKGIYKVKVTTVGYSGKASLSLSGLPKGVNYRFSPQTGTPPFTSTLMIKVSSKVPEGIYTFKVMAKASGLGPNDISSSKTLKLKVKKENLFDLSLAYSSITLRQGDTKQVQLVVNPVGGYDKKVTITFQSVPSGISITANPKQVSPGSVVLLTVSASKDVSLGSYSIVVKGIGEDGKTDTITLTLTVTETPFDFRISASHSMASAVQGEKVSVIIETVLASGQPKQVTLTILGIPSGTYTLSSASMTPSDRVTLEIDTSTLSGEYTVIIEATGGGVSESTQFILKVEEKTQVEEPLFDFNLIVTPTTVRMKQGESASITIQVEVTSGEPEEVALSITGLPSGASYSLIPNKVTPPGTATLIINAGSAKGTSTIVIKARAGDKEETRFISLNIEEKACIIATVTYGSEVSDEVNFLRGFRDDIVLSTTAGRMFYIVFDAFYYSWSPYVAQFILENPALKTPLRIALYPLIGSLMVASYIATPVAALNSEAAVYLAGIVSSLLLGLIYLTLPMHLILMLLKRKIKLIAVKLSYISFAVILAMCLFSQLIGANSILMITTPLLVINTMLMPVLLLLSRLNK
;
A
#
# COMPACT_ATOMS: atom_id res chain seq x y z
N MET A 1 25.29 -35.83 14.11
CA MET A 1 24.88 -34.80 15.10
C MET A 1 25.25 -33.36 14.71
N LYS A 2 26.54 -33.00 14.46
CA LYS A 2 26.99 -31.59 14.28
C LYS A 2 26.24 -30.75 13.20
N ILE A 3 25.72 -31.36 12.13
CA ILE A 3 25.04 -30.64 11.03
C ILE A 3 23.75 -29.92 11.48
N LYS A 4 22.96 -30.52 12.38
CA LYS A 4 21.64 -29.97 12.80
C LYS A 4 21.74 -28.64 13.56
N ASN A 5 22.92 -28.33 14.13
CA ASN A 5 23.20 -27.05 14.81
C ASN A 5 23.72 -25.93 13.89
N GLN A 6 24.23 -26.25 12.69
CA GLN A 6 24.59 -25.22 11.71
C GLN A 6 23.32 -24.59 11.11
N LEU A 7 22.37 -25.43 10.68
CA LEU A 7 21.12 -24.99 10.05
C LEU A 7 20.28 -24.07 10.96
N ARG A 8 20.15 -24.43 12.25
CA ARG A 8 19.47 -23.59 13.26
C ARG A 8 20.12 -22.21 13.46
N LYS A 9 21.45 -22.09 13.33
CA LYS A 9 22.14 -20.80 13.51
C LYS A 9 21.97 -19.88 12.29
N SER A 10 21.98 -20.42 11.07
CA SER A 10 21.72 -19.60 9.87
C SER A 10 20.32 -19.00 9.88
N ILE A 11 19.29 -19.79 10.20
CA ILE A 11 17.90 -19.32 10.29
C ILE A 11 17.76 -18.21 11.35
N LEU A 12 18.41 -18.38 12.51
CA LEU A 12 18.37 -17.38 13.59
C LEU A 12 19.03 -16.06 13.20
N ILE A 13 20.13 -16.08 12.44
CA ILE A 13 20.82 -14.85 12.00
C ILE A 13 19.97 -14.06 10.99
N THR A 14 19.28 -14.73 10.06
CA THR A 14 18.35 -14.07 9.14
C THR A 14 17.16 -13.44 9.88
N LEU A 15 16.67 -14.10 10.94
CA LEU A 15 15.57 -13.59 11.79
C LEU A 15 15.99 -12.40 12.67
N VAL A 16 17.27 -12.29 13.03
CA VAL A 16 17.83 -11.15 13.77
C VAL A 16 18.00 -9.92 12.86
N LEU A 17 18.34 -10.11 11.58
CA LEU A 17 18.50 -8.98 10.64
C LEU A 17 17.17 -8.27 10.31
N THR A 18 16.04 -8.98 10.31
CA THR A 18 14.71 -8.40 10.05
C THR A 18 14.07 -7.72 11.27
N THR A 19 14.61 -7.94 12.48
CA THR A 19 13.98 -7.48 13.74
C THR A 19 14.66 -6.28 14.41
N ILE A 20 15.82 -5.81 13.89
CA ILE A 20 16.58 -4.68 14.47
C ILE A 20 16.11 -3.31 13.94
N LEU A 21 15.52 -3.24 12.74
CA LEU A 21 15.15 -1.97 12.11
C LEU A 21 14.12 -1.09 12.88
N PRO A 22 13.22 -1.62 13.74
CA PRO A 22 12.34 -0.80 14.58
C PRO A 22 13.03 -0.13 15.79
N ILE A 23 14.20 -0.62 16.20
CA ILE A 23 14.80 -0.31 17.52
C ILE A 23 15.39 1.11 17.57
N LEU A 24 15.60 1.77 16.42
CA LEU A 24 16.14 3.13 16.35
C LEU A 24 15.13 4.25 16.69
N ILE A 25 13.90 3.92 17.11
CA ILE A 25 12.87 4.91 17.48
C ILE A 25 12.44 4.75 18.96
N HIS A 26 13.40 4.86 19.88
CA HIS A 26 13.12 5.12 21.30
C HIS A 26 14.13 6.08 21.93
N ILE A 27 14.15 7.33 21.43
CA ILE A 27 14.69 8.44 22.20
C ILE A 27 13.85 8.56 23.49
N PRO A 28 14.42 8.43 24.69
CA PRO A 28 13.66 8.54 25.92
C PRO A 28 13.12 9.97 26.03
N LYS A 29 11.78 10.07 26.05
CA LYS A 29 11.06 11.35 26.02
C LYS A 29 11.48 12.23 27.20
N THR A 30 12.16 13.33 26.89
CA THR A 30 12.54 14.34 27.87
C THR A 30 11.27 14.95 28.49
N SER A 31 11.12 14.83 29.81
CA SER A 31 9.98 15.43 30.52
C SER A 31 10.05 16.94 30.41
N SER A 32 8.93 17.54 29.98
CA SER A 32 8.79 18.98 29.71
C SER A 32 8.47 19.81 30.97
N ILE A 33 8.49 19.21 32.16
CA ILE A 33 8.17 19.89 33.42
C ILE A 33 9.18 21.02 33.69
N PRO A 34 8.71 22.25 33.95
CA PRO A 34 9.56 23.42 34.10
C PRO A 34 10.54 23.30 35.28
N THR A 35 11.73 23.86 35.08
CA THR A 35 12.78 23.96 36.10
C THR A 35 12.92 25.42 36.52
N TYR A 36 12.75 25.69 37.80
CA TYR A 36 12.82 27.02 38.40
C TYR A 36 14.19 27.24 39.05
N LYS A 37 14.64 28.50 39.10
CA LYS A 37 15.80 28.96 39.89
C LYS A 37 15.31 29.98 40.90
N LYS A 38 15.51 29.73 42.20
CA LYS A 38 15.28 30.71 43.26
C LYS A 38 16.63 31.10 43.89
N VAL A 39 16.79 32.39 44.17
CA VAL A 39 17.87 32.92 45.01
C VAL A 39 17.24 33.34 46.33
N LEU A 40 17.91 33.02 47.44
CA LEU A 40 17.49 33.35 48.80
C LEU A 40 18.68 33.95 49.55
N TYR A 41 18.48 35.05 50.27
CA TYR A 41 19.44 35.59 51.22
C TYR A 41 19.13 35.07 52.64
N PRO A 42 20.04 35.19 53.63
CA PRO A 42 19.73 34.91 55.02
C PRO A 42 18.53 35.71 55.50
N THR A 43 17.73 35.12 56.39
CA THR A 43 16.73 35.84 57.20
C THR A 43 17.26 36.19 58.59
N VAL A 44 18.43 35.68 58.94
CA VAL A 44 19.29 36.13 60.04
C VAL A 44 20.66 35.49 59.85
N ASP A 45 21.71 36.29 60.00
CA ASP A 45 23.09 35.87 60.07
C ASP A 45 23.91 36.68 61.09
N GLY A 46 25.05 36.12 61.49
CA GLY A 46 25.93 36.68 62.51
C GLY A 46 27.01 35.70 62.90
N TYR A 47 27.70 35.96 64.01
CA TYR A 47 28.72 35.06 64.55
C TYR A 47 28.76 35.03 66.08
N ILE A 48 29.15 33.90 66.64
CA ILE A 48 29.30 33.66 68.08
C ILE A 48 30.75 33.37 68.44
N TRP A 49 31.23 33.86 69.58
CA TRP A 49 32.67 33.89 69.89
C TRP A 49 32.97 33.71 71.39
N THR A 50 34.05 33.01 71.71
CA THR A 50 34.43 32.67 73.09
C THR A 50 34.80 33.88 73.93
N PRO A 51 34.58 33.87 75.26
CA PRO A 51 33.93 32.80 76.02
C PRO A 51 32.40 32.86 75.98
N TRP A 52 31.80 34.05 75.82
CA TRP A 52 30.36 34.28 76.05
C TRP A 52 29.68 35.23 75.04
N GLY A 53 30.34 35.60 73.94
CA GLY A 53 29.91 36.67 73.05
C GLY A 53 29.17 36.22 71.77
N GLY A 54 28.53 37.19 71.11
CA GLY A 54 27.90 37.05 69.79
C GLY A 54 27.54 38.39 69.16
N THR A 55 27.50 38.44 67.83
CA THR A 55 27.28 39.64 67.02
C THR A 55 26.37 39.32 65.83
N PHE A 56 25.28 40.08 65.68
CA PHE A 56 24.25 39.91 64.65
C PHE A 56 23.74 41.30 64.22
N ASN A 57 23.14 41.42 63.02
CA ASN A 57 22.76 42.70 62.41
C ASN A 57 23.98 43.63 62.20
N SER A 58 24.98 43.13 61.47
CA SER A 58 26.30 43.74 61.28
C SER A 58 26.76 43.50 59.85
N ASP A 59 27.23 44.52 59.14
CA ASP A 59 27.68 44.45 57.72
C ASP A 59 28.74 43.37 57.43
N THR A 60 29.34 42.81 58.48
CA THR A 60 30.32 41.74 58.40
C THR A 60 30.01 40.56 59.33
N LEU A 61 30.35 39.36 58.88
CA LEU A 61 30.35 38.12 59.64
C LEU A 61 31.80 37.69 59.90
N TYR A 62 32.08 37.00 61.01
CA TYR A 62 33.42 36.51 61.33
C TYR A 62 33.42 35.02 61.70
N ALA A 63 34.41 34.27 61.20
CA ALA A 63 34.70 32.93 61.70
C ALA A 63 36.22 32.72 61.76
N GLY A 64 36.72 32.04 62.79
CA GLY A 64 38.16 31.89 62.97
C GLY A 64 38.57 31.22 64.28
N TYR A 65 39.83 30.76 64.29
CA TYR A 65 40.53 30.28 65.48
C TYR A 65 41.78 31.15 65.66
N THR A 66 41.89 31.86 66.79
CA THR A 66 42.97 32.86 66.99
C THR A 66 43.50 32.82 68.42
N SER A 67 44.80 33.03 68.60
CA SER A 67 45.48 32.91 69.91
C SER A 67 45.69 34.24 70.65
N PHE A 68 45.31 35.38 70.04
CA PHE A 68 45.80 36.71 70.44
C PHE A 68 44.75 37.62 71.13
N ASN A 69 43.57 37.11 71.49
CA ASN A 69 42.59 37.80 72.31
C ASN A 69 41.52 36.81 72.84
N HIS A 70 40.54 37.28 73.63
CA HIS A 70 39.46 36.43 74.19
C HIS A 70 38.71 35.57 73.14
N TYR A 71 38.69 36.02 71.87
CA TYR A 71 38.14 35.38 70.68
C TYR A 71 38.94 34.13 70.24
N ALA A 72 39.24 33.21 71.17
CA ALA A 72 39.90 31.93 70.89
C ALA A 72 39.22 31.17 69.73
N PHE A 73 37.89 31.13 69.73
CA PHE A 73 37.07 30.57 68.64
C PHE A 73 35.97 31.55 68.22
N SER A 74 35.59 31.50 66.94
CA SER A 74 34.44 32.23 66.38
C SER A 74 33.77 31.41 65.29
N HIS A 75 32.45 31.21 65.40
CA HIS A 75 31.62 30.47 64.44
C HIS A 75 30.57 31.37 63.80
N MET A 76 30.48 31.36 62.47
CA MET A 76 29.47 32.09 61.70
C MET A 76 28.19 31.25 61.55
N LEU A 77 27.03 31.88 61.74
CA LEU A 77 25.69 31.29 61.68
C LEU A 77 24.85 31.99 60.58
N MET A 78 24.12 31.22 59.78
CA MET A 78 23.23 31.75 58.73
C MET A 78 21.98 30.89 58.57
N ARG A 79 20.78 31.49 58.64
CA ARG A 79 19.49 30.80 58.38
C ARG A 79 18.77 31.39 57.19
N PHE A 80 18.22 30.54 56.32
CA PHE A 80 17.52 30.93 55.09
C PHE A 80 16.04 30.52 55.16
N SER A 81 15.10 31.33 54.68
CA SER A 81 13.70 30.90 54.55
C SER A 81 13.43 30.19 53.22
N LEU A 82 12.94 28.95 53.30
CA LEU A 82 12.56 28.16 52.13
C LEU A 82 11.07 28.32 51.73
N SER A 83 10.31 29.20 52.40
CA SER A 83 8.84 29.32 52.23
C SER A 83 8.38 29.69 50.82
N SER A 84 9.27 30.24 49.99
CA SER A 84 9.00 30.58 48.58
C SER A 84 9.29 29.42 47.60
N ILE A 85 9.58 28.23 48.10
CA ILE A 85 9.78 27.00 47.33
C ILE A 85 8.76 25.96 47.81
N PRO A 86 7.99 25.31 46.92
CA PRO A 86 7.04 24.27 47.34
C PRO A 86 7.73 23.12 48.07
N SER A 87 7.20 22.68 49.21
CA SER A 87 7.77 21.60 50.05
C SER A 87 7.99 20.29 49.28
N ASN A 88 7.07 19.96 48.37
CA ASN A 88 7.12 18.77 47.52
C ASN A 88 7.99 18.94 46.26
N ALA A 89 8.66 20.09 46.05
CA ALA A 89 9.48 20.33 44.87
C ALA A 89 10.71 19.41 44.81
N LYS A 90 11.02 18.92 43.61
CA LYS A 90 12.21 18.10 43.36
C LYS A 90 13.42 19.01 43.19
N VAL A 91 14.19 19.19 44.25
CA VAL A 91 15.48 19.89 44.20
C VAL A 91 16.42 19.17 43.20
N LEU A 92 16.99 19.93 42.26
CA LEU A 92 18.02 19.46 41.34
C LEU A 92 19.43 19.85 41.82
N SER A 93 19.56 21.05 42.39
CA SER A 93 20.80 21.53 43.02
C SER A 93 20.48 22.62 44.03
N ALA A 94 21.16 22.64 45.17
CA ALA A 94 21.20 23.81 46.06
C ALA A 94 22.65 24.18 46.38
N LYS A 95 22.99 25.45 46.13
CA LYS A 95 24.35 25.98 46.25
C LYS A 95 24.34 27.19 47.19
N LEU A 96 25.12 27.11 48.26
CA LEU A 96 25.37 28.20 49.19
C LEU A 96 26.62 28.95 48.71
N TYR A 97 26.51 30.25 48.49
CA TYR A 97 27.62 31.13 48.14
C TYR A 97 27.88 32.10 49.30
N ILE A 98 29.16 32.29 49.62
CA ILE A 98 29.62 33.30 50.58
C ILE A 98 30.80 34.07 49.98
N TYR A 99 31.06 35.27 50.51
CA TYR A 99 32.04 36.20 49.94
C TYR A 99 33.04 36.62 51.00
N LYS A 100 34.32 36.39 50.75
CA LYS A 100 35.42 36.87 51.61
C LYS A 100 35.49 38.39 51.55
N LEU A 101 35.51 39.07 52.68
CA LEU A 101 35.96 40.46 52.79
C LEU A 101 37.47 40.49 53.03
N GLU A 102 37.95 39.91 54.13
CA GLU A 102 39.38 39.92 54.50
C GLU A 102 39.83 38.71 55.34
N CYS A 103 41.15 38.52 55.49
CA CYS A 103 41.76 37.49 56.34
C CYS A 103 42.53 38.14 57.50
N ARG A 104 42.32 37.67 58.73
CA ARG A 104 43.00 38.12 59.95
C ARG A 104 43.83 36.99 60.58
N HIS A 105 45.02 37.31 61.07
CA HIS A 105 45.90 36.42 61.85
C HIS A 105 46.13 35.01 61.25
N TYR A 106 46.38 34.95 59.93
CA TYR A 106 46.68 33.70 59.22
C TYR A 106 48.12 33.23 59.46
N GLU A 107 48.25 32.03 60.04
CA GLU A 107 49.51 31.32 60.21
C GLU A 107 49.96 30.55 58.96
N LYS A 108 49.00 30.14 58.13
CA LYS A 108 49.20 29.39 56.87
C LYS A 108 48.65 30.18 55.68
N SER A 109 48.89 29.69 54.46
CA SER A 109 48.39 30.30 53.22
C SER A 109 46.86 30.29 53.08
N TYR A 110 46.16 29.46 53.88
CA TYR A 110 44.70 29.38 53.93
C TYR A 110 44.20 29.09 55.36
N GLN A 111 42.93 29.39 55.63
CA GLN A 111 42.18 28.78 56.73
C GLN A 111 41.05 27.91 56.17
N ARG A 112 40.84 26.75 56.78
CA ARG A 112 39.77 25.79 56.41
C ARG A 112 38.54 26.01 57.28
N PHE A 113 37.37 26.02 56.67
CA PHE A 113 36.09 26.05 57.38
C PHE A 113 35.23 24.85 57.02
N TYR A 114 34.79 24.11 58.01
CA TYR A 114 33.84 23.00 57.89
C TYR A 114 32.41 23.52 57.97
N LEU A 115 31.53 22.98 57.13
CA LEU A 115 30.12 23.31 57.13
C LEU A 115 29.33 22.34 58.02
N GLY A 116 28.50 22.86 58.92
CA GLY A 116 27.58 22.09 59.76
C GLY A 116 26.11 22.43 59.51
N ARG A 117 25.22 21.45 59.78
CA ARG A 117 23.77 21.67 59.93
C ARG A 117 23.48 22.02 61.38
N VAL A 118 22.87 23.16 61.66
CA VAL A 118 22.44 23.46 63.04
C VAL A 118 21.28 22.53 63.44
N THR A 119 21.30 22.00 64.66
CA THR A 119 20.30 21.05 65.19
C THR A 119 19.36 21.64 66.24
N SER A 120 19.74 22.74 66.90
CA SER A 120 18.91 23.47 67.87
C SER A 120 18.43 24.82 67.31
N TYR A 121 17.23 25.27 67.69
CA TYR A 121 16.72 26.59 67.29
C TYR A 121 17.48 27.73 67.98
N TRP A 122 17.75 28.81 67.25
CA TRP A 122 18.51 29.97 67.70
C TRP A 122 17.92 31.31 67.20
N THR A 123 18.33 32.42 67.83
CA THR A 123 17.93 33.80 67.52
C THR A 123 19.15 34.72 67.37
N SER A 124 18.98 35.95 66.88
CA SER A 124 20.03 36.99 66.81
C SER A 124 20.55 37.48 68.18
N SER A 125 20.08 36.88 69.27
CA SER A 125 20.59 37.01 70.64
C SER A 125 21.43 35.80 71.08
N ALA A 126 21.86 34.95 70.14
CA ALA A 126 22.76 33.85 70.41
C ALA A 126 24.16 34.35 70.79
N THR A 127 24.86 33.56 71.60
CA THR A 127 26.25 33.73 71.99
C THR A 127 26.96 32.37 71.93
N TRP A 128 28.24 32.34 72.30
CA TRP A 128 28.99 31.09 72.40
C TRP A 128 28.34 30.04 73.32
N ALA A 129 27.63 30.45 74.37
CA ALA A 129 27.01 29.52 75.32
C ALA A 129 25.48 29.43 75.23
N LYS A 130 24.81 30.48 74.76
CA LYS A 130 23.35 30.50 74.62
C LYS A 130 22.90 30.58 73.16
N ARG A 131 21.85 29.85 72.80
CA ARG A 131 21.21 29.91 71.47
C ARG A 131 20.07 30.92 71.38
N THR A 132 19.53 31.33 72.52
CA THR A 132 18.60 32.45 72.67
C THR A 132 18.99 33.26 73.92
N SER A 133 18.27 34.32 74.26
CA SER A 133 18.51 35.05 75.53
C SER A 133 18.44 34.17 76.79
N THR A 134 17.61 33.11 76.76
CA THR A 134 17.32 32.25 77.90
C THR A 134 17.88 30.83 77.79
N GLN A 135 17.98 30.26 76.58
CA GLN A 135 18.31 28.84 76.40
C GLN A 135 19.77 28.61 76.02
N TYR A 136 20.44 27.70 76.71
CA TYR A 136 21.80 27.25 76.41
C TYR A 136 21.87 26.37 75.15
N TRP A 137 23.04 26.33 74.51
CA TRP A 137 23.41 25.21 73.64
C TRP A 137 23.70 23.97 74.50
N ASN A 138 23.54 22.76 73.95
CA ASN A 138 24.08 21.56 74.61
C ASN A 138 25.61 21.50 74.48
N ASN A 139 26.16 22.09 73.41
CA ASN A 139 27.60 22.20 73.15
C ASN A 139 27.97 23.68 72.95
N ALA A 140 28.94 24.19 73.73
CA ALA A 140 29.42 25.56 73.57
C ALA A 140 30.03 25.76 72.17
N GLY A 141 29.68 26.86 71.50
CA GLY A 141 29.96 27.10 70.09
C GLY A 141 28.89 26.60 69.13
N GLY A 142 27.82 25.95 69.60
CA GLY A 142 26.65 25.60 68.79
C GLY A 142 26.33 24.11 68.77
N ASP A 143 25.04 23.79 68.66
CA ASP A 143 24.57 22.42 68.41
C ASP A 143 24.45 22.18 66.90
N TYR A 144 25.28 21.29 66.35
CA TYR A 144 25.30 21.00 64.92
C TYR A 144 25.78 19.58 64.59
N VAL A 145 25.54 19.18 63.34
CA VAL A 145 26.11 17.96 62.72
C VAL A 145 26.94 18.37 61.51
N TYR A 146 28.22 17.98 61.49
CA TYR A 146 29.12 18.20 60.35
C TYR A 146 28.60 17.54 59.06
N TYR A 147 28.81 18.21 57.93
CA TYR A 147 28.79 17.52 56.65
C TYR A 147 30.15 16.88 56.39
N ILE A 148 30.20 15.54 56.50
CA ILE A 148 31.41 14.75 56.25
C ILE A 148 32.02 15.17 54.90
N ASN A 149 33.30 15.51 54.92
CA ASN A 149 34.11 15.96 53.79
C ASN A 149 33.61 17.22 53.04
N LYS A 150 32.73 18.05 53.63
CA LYS A 150 32.42 19.39 53.09
C LYS A 150 33.07 20.50 53.92
N TYR A 151 34.07 21.12 53.31
CA TYR A 151 34.80 22.28 53.81
C TYR A 151 35.11 23.23 52.65
N ILE A 152 35.54 24.44 52.99
CA ILE A 152 36.16 25.40 52.06
C ILE A 152 37.52 25.81 52.59
N ASP A 153 38.48 26.02 51.69
CA ASP A 153 39.80 26.57 51.99
C ASP A 153 39.85 28.01 51.49
N ILE A 154 39.93 28.95 52.43
CA ILE A 154 39.94 30.38 52.14
C ILE A 154 41.39 30.84 52.14
N TYR A 155 41.95 31.10 50.96
CA TYR A 155 43.33 31.50 50.81
C TYR A 155 43.54 32.98 51.13
N LYS A 156 44.72 33.29 51.70
CA LYS A 156 45.14 34.67 52.02
C LYS A 156 45.17 35.56 50.77
N THR A 157 45.65 34.99 49.65
CA THR A 157 45.85 35.63 48.34
C THR A 157 44.57 35.99 47.58
N HIS A 158 43.42 35.40 47.92
CA HIS A 158 42.16 35.71 47.25
C HIS A 158 41.69 37.14 47.61
N PHE A 159 41.17 37.89 46.65
CA PHE A 159 40.83 39.32 46.83
C PHE A 159 39.46 39.53 47.53
N PRO A 160 39.20 40.70 48.13
CA PRO A 160 37.89 41.04 48.69
C PRO A 160 36.77 40.92 47.65
N GLY A 161 35.71 40.20 47.99
CA GLY A 161 34.62 39.84 47.07
C GLY A 161 34.77 38.48 46.40
N THR A 162 35.83 37.71 46.69
CA THR A 162 35.97 36.33 46.16
C THR A 162 34.83 35.43 46.65
N GLU A 163 34.14 34.81 45.69
CA GLU A 163 33.03 33.87 45.89
C GLU A 163 33.53 32.46 46.27
N TYR A 164 32.84 31.82 47.21
CA TYR A 164 33.05 30.41 47.58
C TYR A 164 31.72 29.64 47.50
N GLU A 165 31.64 28.65 46.61
CA GLU A 165 30.46 27.77 46.47
C GLU A 165 30.56 26.54 47.39
N LEU A 166 29.48 26.26 48.11
CA LEU A 166 29.25 25.03 48.87
C LEU A 166 27.97 24.34 48.39
N ASP A 167 28.09 23.10 47.92
CA ASP A 167 26.92 22.29 47.57
C ASP A 167 26.17 21.80 48.82
N VAL A 168 24.92 22.21 48.96
CA VAL A 168 24.02 21.88 50.07
C VAL A 168 22.74 21.17 49.60
N THR A 169 22.76 20.60 48.38
CA THR A 169 21.59 20.01 47.69
C THR A 169 20.79 19.04 48.57
N SER A 170 21.48 18.03 49.13
CA SER A 170 20.84 17.01 49.97
C SER A 170 20.35 17.53 51.34
N VAL A 171 20.76 18.73 51.74
CA VAL A 171 20.30 19.38 53.00
C VAL A 171 18.96 20.06 52.74
N VAL A 172 18.93 20.91 51.72
CA VAL A 172 17.74 21.67 51.31
C VAL A 172 16.61 20.72 50.91
N GLU A 173 16.93 19.62 50.22
CA GLU A 173 15.98 18.55 49.94
C GLU A 173 15.38 17.94 51.23
N LYS A 174 16.20 17.68 52.26
CA LYS A 174 15.73 17.10 53.54
C LYS A 174 14.97 18.10 54.40
N TRP A 175 15.27 19.40 54.30
CA TRP A 175 14.48 20.48 54.91
C TRP A 175 13.11 20.63 54.24
N LEU A 176 13.04 20.67 52.90
CA LEU A 176 11.77 20.77 52.17
C LEU A 176 10.85 19.55 52.41
N LYS A 177 11.43 18.34 52.47
CA LYS A 177 10.72 17.10 52.84
C LYS A 177 10.44 16.95 54.35
N GLY A 178 10.70 17.96 55.17
CA GLY A 178 10.44 17.93 56.61
C GLY A 178 11.26 16.94 57.44
N LYS A 179 12.26 16.26 56.86
CA LYS A 179 13.08 15.25 57.57
C LYS A 179 13.95 15.86 58.67
N TYR A 180 14.30 17.15 58.56
CA TYR A 180 14.91 17.94 59.62
C TYR A 180 14.26 19.33 59.68
N PRO A 181 14.20 19.98 60.85
CA PRO A 181 13.89 21.40 60.91
C PRO A 181 15.00 22.24 60.27
N ASN A 182 14.62 23.38 59.69
CA ASN A 182 15.54 24.34 59.10
C ASN A 182 15.99 25.38 60.13
N TYR A 183 17.10 25.09 60.80
CA TYR A 183 17.82 26.04 61.66
C TYR A 183 19.08 26.60 60.98
N GLY A 184 19.22 26.44 59.66
CA GLY A 184 20.32 26.98 58.89
C GLY A 184 21.65 26.22 59.03
N PHE A 185 22.72 26.96 58.73
CA PHE A 185 24.10 26.49 58.64
C PHE A 185 24.99 27.16 59.69
N ILE A 186 26.06 26.46 60.07
CA ILE A 186 27.16 26.97 60.89
C ILE A 186 28.49 26.69 60.19
N PHE A 187 29.46 27.60 60.33
CA PHE A 187 30.81 27.47 59.81
C PHE A 187 31.80 27.37 60.97
N ILE A 188 32.54 26.26 61.01
CA ILE A 188 33.49 25.92 62.08
C ILE A 188 34.92 26.00 61.50
N PRO A 189 35.84 26.81 62.07
CA PRO A 189 37.23 26.90 61.64
C PRO A 189 37.98 25.61 61.97
N LYS A 190 39.00 25.28 61.17
CA LYS A 190 39.99 24.27 61.53
C LYS A 190 40.92 24.82 62.62
N THR A 191 41.22 23.99 63.61
CA THR A 191 41.94 24.35 64.84
C THR A 191 43.43 24.01 64.82
N SER A 192 43.91 23.33 63.78
CA SER A 192 45.30 22.87 63.67
C SER A 192 46.32 23.96 63.34
N TRP A 193 45.87 25.19 63.09
CA TRP A 193 46.68 26.39 62.90
C TRP A 193 45.76 27.62 63.06
N THR A 194 46.33 28.78 63.36
CA THR A 194 45.56 30.02 63.56
C THR A 194 45.19 30.72 62.25
N GLY A 195 44.01 31.35 62.25
CA GLY A 195 43.45 32.08 61.13
C GLY A 195 41.96 32.37 61.29
N GLY A 196 41.54 33.59 60.98
CA GLY A 196 40.14 34.00 60.91
C GLY A 196 39.81 34.80 59.65
N VAL A 197 38.55 34.79 59.26
CA VAL A 197 38.05 35.41 58.02
C VAL A 197 36.85 36.27 58.35
N VAL A 198 36.86 37.48 57.80
CA VAL A 198 35.69 38.35 57.74
C VAL A 198 35.00 38.11 56.39
N PHE A 199 33.69 37.91 56.42
CA PHE A 199 32.82 37.78 55.25
C PHE A 199 31.84 38.94 55.21
N TYR A 200 31.31 39.23 54.02
CA TYR A 200 30.12 40.08 53.89
C TYR A 200 28.89 39.38 54.50
N SER A 201 27.99 40.15 55.12
CA SER A 201 26.74 39.66 55.71
C SER A 201 25.52 39.86 54.81
N SER A 202 24.32 39.54 55.31
CA SER A 202 23.06 39.88 54.65
C SER A 202 22.71 41.38 54.72
N GLU A 203 23.24 42.14 55.69
CA GLU A 203 23.02 43.58 55.79
C GLU A 203 23.78 44.37 54.71
N ASN A 204 25.03 43.98 54.42
CA ASN A 204 25.95 44.68 53.50
C ASN A 204 25.25 45.26 52.25
N PRO A 205 25.45 46.55 51.89
CA PRO A 205 24.64 47.24 50.89
C PRO A 205 24.74 46.68 49.46
N TYR A 206 25.81 45.95 49.13
CA TYR A 206 26.02 45.37 47.79
C TYR A 206 25.42 43.96 47.68
N GLU A 207 24.20 43.86 47.13
CA GLU A 207 23.46 42.58 47.07
C GLU A 207 24.21 41.42 46.41
N ASN A 208 25.05 41.72 45.42
CA ASN A 208 25.85 40.72 44.71
C ASN A 208 26.89 40.03 45.61
N LEU A 209 27.31 40.70 46.70
CA LEU A 209 28.28 40.23 47.69
C LEU A 209 27.62 39.70 48.98
N ARG A 210 26.29 39.78 49.12
CA ARG A 210 25.56 39.15 50.25
C ARG A 210 25.63 37.61 50.13
N PRO A 211 25.81 36.87 51.24
CA PRO A 211 25.67 35.41 51.26
C PRO A 211 24.35 34.98 50.64
N LYS A 212 24.33 33.95 49.79
CA LYS A 212 23.10 33.56 49.07
C LYS A 212 22.99 32.07 48.81
N LEU A 213 21.78 31.54 48.95
CA LEU A 213 21.41 30.16 48.68
C LEU A 213 20.63 30.10 47.36
N VAL A 214 21.24 29.55 46.32
CA VAL A 214 20.64 29.38 44.99
C VAL A 214 20.14 27.95 44.84
N ILE A 215 18.84 27.79 44.58
CA ILE A 215 18.17 26.49 44.49
C ILE A 215 17.55 26.36 43.10
N LYS A 216 17.92 25.29 42.39
CA LYS A 216 17.25 24.85 41.16
C LYS A 216 16.32 23.69 41.49
N TYR A 217 15.07 23.73 41.06
CA TYR A 217 14.08 22.68 41.33
C TYR A 217 13.07 22.48 40.20
N GLN A 218 12.52 21.27 40.08
CA GLN A 218 11.37 20.95 39.24
C GLN A 218 10.09 20.94 40.09
N TYR A 219 9.03 21.55 39.55
CA TYR A 219 7.69 21.53 40.14
C TYR A 219 6.62 21.72 39.07
N GLY A 220 5.47 21.06 39.19
CA GLY A 220 4.29 21.30 38.35
C GLY A 220 3.78 20.05 37.65
N ILE A 221 3.04 20.26 36.56
CA ILE A 221 2.33 19.21 35.80
C ILE A 221 2.81 19.13 34.36
N GLU A 222 2.62 17.96 33.74
CA GLU A 222 2.88 17.70 32.32
C GLU A 222 1.66 16.99 31.72
N VAL A 223 1.18 17.45 30.57
CA VAL A 223 0.09 16.79 29.83
C VAL A 223 0.62 16.15 28.55
N ASP A 224 0.26 14.89 28.35
CA ASP A 224 0.50 14.18 27.10
C ASP A 224 -0.81 13.58 26.59
N ALA A 225 -0.89 13.39 25.27
CA ALA A 225 -2.07 12.83 24.64
C ALA A 225 -1.68 12.04 23.39
N GLN A 226 -2.43 10.98 23.12
CA GLN A 226 -2.25 10.06 22.00
C GLN A 226 -3.61 9.71 21.36
N PRO A 227 -3.67 9.48 20.03
CA PRO A 227 -2.56 9.62 19.06
C PRO A 227 -2.14 11.09 18.86
N SER A 228 -1.00 11.34 18.21
CA SER A 228 -0.56 12.72 17.90
C SER A 228 -1.39 13.37 16.79
N ILE A 229 -1.91 12.54 15.88
CA ILE A 229 -2.90 12.88 14.86
C ILE A 229 -4.06 11.90 14.96
N LEU A 230 -5.29 12.38 14.90
CA LEU A 230 -6.51 11.57 14.87
C LEU A 230 -7.26 11.89 13.57
N GLU A 231 -7.61 10.87 12.81
CA GLU A 231 -8.49 11.01 11.66
C GLU A 231 -9.94 10.79 12.11
N VAL A 232 -10.86 11.67 11.71
CA VAL A 232 -12.30 11.56 11.98
C VAL A 232 -13.06 12.05 10.74
N GLU A 233 -14.13 11.37 10.37
CA GLU A 233 -14.99 11.76 9.25
C GLU A 233 -16.02 12.83 9.68
N GLN A 234 -16.51 13.58 8.71
CA GLN A 234 -17.66 14.47 8.89
C GLN A 234 -18.87 13.73 9.50
N GLY A 235 -19.48 14.32 10.52
CA GLY A 235 -20.59 13.74 11.28
C GLY A 235 -20.17 12.87 12.47
N GLU A 236 -18.97 12.28 12.40
CA GLU A 236 -18.53 11.21 13.31
C GLU A 236 -17.77 11.67 14.56
N LYS A 237 -17.47 10.69 15.43
CA LYS A 237 -16.73 10.89 16.69
C LYS A 237 -15.41 10.13 16.75
N GLY A 238 -14.40 10.77 17.32
CA GLY A 238 -13.08 10.19 17.58
C GLY A 238 -12.63 10.41 19.04
N ILE A 239 -11.57 9.71 19.44
CA ILE A 239 -11.08 9.71 20.83
C ILE A 239 -9.56 9.90 20.89
N TYR A 240 -9.11 10.80 21.77
CA TYR A 240 -7.74 10.84 22.28
C TYR A 240 -7.69 10.31 23.72
N LYS A 241 -6.62 9.58 24.05
CA LYS A 241 -6.25 9.22 25.42
C LYS A 241 -5.30 10.29 25.96
N VAL A 242 -5.69 10.96 27.03
CA VAL A 242 -4.92 12.02 27.70
C VAL A 242 -4.37 11.49 29.02
N LYS A 243 -3.13 11.84 29.34
CA LYS A 243 -2.45 11.52 30.60
C LYS A 243 -1.85 12.80 31.18
N VAL A 244 -2.12 13.05 32.46
CA VAL A 244 -1.49 14.14 33.22
C VAL A 244 -0.54 13.53 34.23
N THR A 245 0.72 13.97 34.21
CA THR A 245 1.78 13.62 35.17
C THR A 245 2.20 14.84 35.98
N THR A 246 3.01 14.64 37.02
CA THR A 246 3.44 15.70 37.94
C THR A 246 4.84 15.43 38.49
N VAL A 247 5.54 16.50 38.86
CA VAL A 247 6.62 16.48 39.84
C VAL A 247 6.23 17.46 40.96
N GLY A 248 5.99 16.93 42.16
CA GLY A 248 5.73 17.72 43.37
C GLY A 248 4.36 18.37 43.51
N TYR A 249 3.62 18.62 42.42
CA TYR A 249 2.27 19.17 42.52
C TYR A 249 1.25 18.09 42.92
N SER A 250 0.50 18.36 43.99
CA SER A 250 -0.44 17.42 44.63
C SER A 250 -1.90 17.90 44.63
N GLY A 251 -2.21 19.00 43.94
CA GLY A 251 -3.59 19.50 43.79
C GLY A 251 -4.32 18.86 42.60
N LYS A 252 -5.55 19.33 42.33
CA LYS A 252 -6.31 18.92 41.14
C LYS A 252 -5.89 19.75 39.92
N ALA A 253 -5.56 19.10 38.81
CA ALA A 253 -5.47 19.75 37.51
C ALA A 253 -6.79 19.64 36.74
N SER A 254 -7.07 20.65 35.92
CA SER A 254 -8.24 20.75 35.05
C SER A 254 -7.83 20.71 33.57
N LEU A 255 -8.64 20.07 32.74
CA LEU A 255 -8.43 19.92 31.30
C LEU A 255 -9.34 20.85 30.50
N SER A 256 -8.76 21.49 29.47
CA SER A 256 -9.48 22.32 28.49
C SER A 256 -8.80 22.23 27.11
N LEU A 257 -9.46 22.73 26.08
CA LEU A 257 -8.90 22.81 24.72
C LEU A 257 -8.77 24.26 24.24
N SER A 258 -7.82 24.50 23.34
CA SER A 258 -7.69 25.75 22.59
C SER A 258 -7.32 25.47 21.13
N GLY A 259 -7.86 26.28 20.20
CA GLY A 259 -7.60 26.13 18.76
C GLY A 259 -8.41 25.06 18.04
N LEU A 260 -9.54 24.58 18.60
CA LEU A 260 -10.49 23.76 17.83
C LEU A 260 -11.19 24.59 16.74
N PRO A 261 -11.49 24.02 15.57
CA PRO A 261 -12.28 24.69 14.54
C PRO A 261 -13.77 24.78 14.92
N LYS A 262 -14.47 25.75 14.34
CA LYS A 262 -15.94 25.88 14.47
C LYS A 262 -16.63 24.61 13.96
N GLY A 263 -17.68 24.17 14.65
CA GLY A 263 -18.44 22.97 14.28
C GLY A 263 -17.86 21.64 14.81
N VAL A 264 -16.80 21.68 15.62
CA VAL A 264 -16.28 20.50 16.35
C VAL A 264 -16.58 20.65 17.85
N ASN A 265 -17.32 19.67 18.40
CA ASN A 265 -17.65 19.58 19.81
C ASN A 265 -16.69 18.63 20.54
N TYR A 266 -16.50 18.81 21.85
CA TYR A 266 -15.62 17.94 22.65
C TYR A 266 -16.13 17.68 24.06
N ARG A 267 -15.65 16.60 24.69
CA ARG A 267 -15.88 16.28 26.11
C ARG A 267 -14.69 15.52 26.70
N PHE A 268 -14.23 15.94 27.87
CA PHE A 268 -13.30 15.17 28.69
C PHE A 268 -14.03 14.26 29.69
N SER A 269 -13.45 13.11 30.01
CA SER A 269 -13.96 12.18 31.01
C SER A 269 -12.79 11.47 31.72
N PRO A 270 -12.44 11.84 32.98
CA PRO A 270 -12.89 13.01 33.72
C PRO A 270 -12.20 14.32 33.28
N GLN A 271 -12.89 15.46 33.37
CA GLN A 271 -12.29 16.76 33.04
C GLN A 271 -11.29 17.27 34.09
N THR A 272 -11.38 16.82 35.34
CA THR A 272 -10.46 17.22 36.42
C THR A 272 -10.02 16.01 37.23
N GLY A 273 -8.78 16.03 37.74
CA GLY A 273 -8.24 14.97 38.57
C GLY A 273 -6.96 15.38 39.29
N THR A 274 -6.56 14.63 40.31
CA THR A 274 -5.26 14.81 40.99
C THR A 274 -4.18 14.03 40.22
N PRO A 275 -3.12 14.66 39.71
CA PRO A 275 -2.07 13.94 38.98
C PRO A 275 -1.29 12.95 39.88
N PRO A 276 -0.87 11.78 39.35
CA PRO A 276 -1.06 11.34 37.97
C PRO A 276 -2.47 10.78 37.71
N PHE A 277 -3.11 11.21 36.62
CA PHE A 277 -4.40 10.66 36.17
C PHE A 277 -4.49 10.56 34.64
N THR A 278 -5.50 9.83 34.16
CA THR A 278 -5.84 9.72 32.74
C THR A 278 -7.25 10.25 32.48
N SER A 279 -7.49 10.73 31.27
CA SER A 279 -8.80 11.18 30.79
C SER A 279 -9.00 10.76 29.34
N THR A 280 -10.23 10.39 29.00
CA THR A 280 -10.67 10.22 27.62
C THR A 280 -11.15 11.57 27.09
N LEU A 281 -10.58 12.05 25.98
CA LEU A 281 -11.06 13.21 25.24
C LEU A 281 -11.84 12.71 24.03
N MET A 282 -13.15 12.88 24.05
CA MET A 282 -14.01 12.65 22.89
C MET A 282 -14.09 13.93 22.05
N ILE A 283 -13.98 13.78 20.73
CA ILE A 283 -14.19 14.80 19.71
C ILE A 283 -15.37 14.35 18.84
N LYS A 284 -16.32 15.24 18.54
CA LYS A 284 -17.35 15.01 17.51
C LYS A 284 -17.29 16.10 16.44
N VAL A 285 -17.16 15.69 15.19
CA VAL A 285 -17.08 16.57 14.01
C VAL A 285 -18.47 16.69 13.40
N SER A 286 -18.94 17.90 13.07
CA SER A 286 -20.19 18.06 12.31
C SER A 286 -19.93 17.99 10.79
N SER A 287 -20.96 17.63 10.02
CA SER A 287 -20.88 17.52 8.55
C SER A 287 -20.59 18.84 7.81
N LYS A 288 -20.57 19.97 8.53
CA LYS A 288 -20.24 21.31 7.99
C LYS A 288 -18.79 21.74 8.27
N VAL A 289 -17.97 20.91 8.90
CA VAL A 289 -16.53 21.21 9.10
C VAL A 289 -15.78 20.90 7.81
N PRO A 290 -15.04 21.86 7.20
CA PRO A 290 -14.27 21.60 5.98
C PRO A 290 -13.21 20.52 6.18
N GLU A 291 -12.85 19.85 5.10
CA GLU A 291 -11.78 18.85 5.09
C GLU A 291 -10.40 19.50 5.34
N GLY A 292 -9.50 18.79 6.03
CA GLY A 292 -8.16 19.30 6.31
C GLY A 292 -7.59 18.86 7.66
N ILE A 293 -6.42 19.41 8.00
CA ILE A 293 -5.67 19.06 9.23
C ILE A 293 -5.64 20.25 10.18
N TYR A 294 -6.53 20.22 11.17
CA TYR A 294 -6.67 21.25 12.20
C TYR A 294 -5.70 20.99 13.35
N THR A 295 -4.91 22.00 13.73
CA THR A 295 -3.95 21.91 14.84
C THR A 295 -4.51 22.61 16.08
N PHE A 296 -4.68 21.89 17.17
CA PHE A 296 -5.23 22.39 18.43
C PHE A 296 -4.35 21.97 19.63
N LYS A 297 -4.61 22.53 20.81
CA LYS A 297 -3.87 22.21 22.05
C LYS A 297 -4.78 21.64 23.11
N VAL A 298 -4.35 20.53 23.73
CA VAL A 298 -4.83 20.09 25.04
C VAL A 298 -4.10 20.87 26.10
N MET A 299 -4.84 21.58 26.94
CA MET A 299 -4.31 22.35 28.06
C MET A 299 -4.61 21.59 29.36
N ALA A 300 -3.63 21.50 30.24
CA ALA A 300 -3.84 21.16 31.64
C ALA A 300 -3.43 22.36 32.50
N LYS A 301 -4.31 22.81 33.39
CA LYS A 301 -4.03 23.90 34.35
C LYS A 301 -4.22 23.41 35.78
N ALA A 302 -3.24 23.68 36.63
CA ALA A 302 -3.31 23.43 38.07
C ALA A 302 -4.37 24.33 38.72
N SER A 303 -5.22 23.76 39.58
CA SER A 303 -6.17 24.51 40.39
C SER A 303 -5.54 24.95 41.72
N GLY A 304 -5.94 26.13 42.21
CA GLY A 304 -5.72 26.53 43.61
C GLY A 304 -4.48 27.36 43.95
N LEU A 305 -3.79 27.95 42.96
CA LEU A 305 -2.68 28.89 43.19
C LEU A 305 -2.73 30.07 42.22
N GLY A 306 -2.42 31.27 42.70
CA GLY A 306 -1.85 32.36 41.90
C GLY A 306 -0.41 32.64 42.35
N PRO A 307 0.24 33.73 41.92
CA PRO A 307 0.19 34.30 40.57
C PRO A 307 0.89 33.41 39.53
N ASN A 308 1.47 32.28 39.95
CA ASN A 308 2.21 31.36 39.09
C ASN A 308 1.25 30.35 38.41
N ASP A 309 0.89 30.64 37.17
CA ASP A 309 -0.10 29.89 36.38
C ASP A 309 0.46 28.54 35.87
N ILE A 310 0.65 27.58 36.78
CA ILE A 310 1.20 26.25 36.46
C ILE A 310 0.28 25.55 35.46
N SER A 311 0.75 25.49 34.22
CA SER A 311 0.03 24.94 33.09
C SER A 311 0.97 24.19 32.16
N SER A 312 0.41 23.23 31.42
CA SER A 312 1.12 22.45 30.41
C SER A 312 0.22 22.32 29.18
N SER A 313 0.81 22.26 27.99
CA SER A 313 0.07 22.18 26.72
C SER A 313 0.65 21.13 25.78
N LYS A 314 -0.22 20.26 25.26
CA LYS A 314 0.10 19.27 24.22
C LYS A 314 -0.59 19.66 22.91
N THR A 315 0.19 20.00 21.90
CA THR A 315 -0.32 20.19 20.53
C THR A 315 -0.71 18.83 19.93
N LEU A 316 -1.87 18.79 19.27
CA LEU A 316 -2.45 17.65 18.56
C LEU A 316 -2.98 18.07 17.19
N LYS A 317 -3.22 17.10 16.31
CA LYS A 317 -3.81 17.33 14.98
C LYS A 317 -5.09 16.50 14.79
N LEU A 318 -6.19 17.16 14.43
CA LEU A 318 -7.43 16.53 13.99
C LEU A 318 -7.48 16.61 12.45
N LYS A 319 -7.44 15.47 11.78
CA LYS A 319 -7.63 15.38 10.33
C LYS A 319 -9.10 15.06 10.05
N VAL A 320 -9.83 16.04 9.52
CA VAL A 320 -11.20 15.87 9.07
C VAL A 320 -11.18 15.37 7.63
N LYS A 321 -11.84 14.25 7.37
CA LYS A 321 -12.17 13.74 6.04
C LYS A 321 -13.61 14.09 5.68
N LYS A 322 -13.92 14.08 4.38
CA LYS A 322 -15.31 13.99 3.90
C LYS A 322 -16.04 12.81 4.55
N GLU A 323 -17.35 12.90 4.64
CA GLU A 323 -18.17 11.72 4.97
C GLU A 323 -18.06 10.67 3.85
N ASN A 324 -17.87 9.41 4.21
CA ASN A 324 -17.91 8.29 3.27
C ASN A 324 -19.34 8.10 2.76
N LEU A 325 -19.59 8.42 1.50
CA LEU A 325 -20.86 8.29 0.78
C LEU A 325 -20.61 7.62 -0.59
N PHE A 326 -21.66 7.32 -1.34
CA PHE A 326 -21.56 7.02 -2.77
C PHE A 326 -22.57 7.83 -3.54
N ASP A 327 -22.32 8.01 -4.83
CA ASP A 327 -23.32 8.49 -5.80
C ASP A 327 -23.49 7.50 -6.96
N LEU A 328 -24.62 7.60 -7.65
CA LEU A 328 -24.97 6.83 -8.82
C LEU A 328 -24.89 7.68 -10.08
N SER A 329 -24.20 7.17 -11.10
CA SER A 329 -24.16 7.78 -12.43
C SER A 329 -24.57 6.78 -13.50
N LEU A 330 -25.41 7.22 -14.45
CA LEU A 330 -25.79 6.44 -15.64
C LEU A 330 -25.00 6.95 -16.84
N ALA A 331 -24.58 6.05 -17.73
CA ALA A 331 -23.94 6.44 -18.99
C ALA A 331 -24.88 7.28 -19.89
N TYR A 332 -26.20 7.03 -19.80
CA TYR A 332 -27.24 7.82 -20.44
C TYR A 332 -28.43 7.93 -19.48
N SER A 333 -28.97 9.13 -19.27
CA SER A 333 -30.18 9.34 -18.45
C SER A 333 -31.48 8.98 -19.16
N SER A 334 -31.43 8.75 -20.48
CA SER A 334 -32.57 8.30 -21.28
C SER A 334 -32.18 7.23 -22.30
N ILE A 335 -33.14 6.34 -22.60
CA ILE A 335 -33.06 5.33 -23.67
C ILE A 335 -34.40 5.21 -24.40
N THR A 336 -34.33 4.74 -25.65
CA THR A 336 -35.49 4.29 -26.43
C THR A 336 -35.39 2.78 -26.68
N LEU A 337 -36.53 2.10 -26.62
CA LEU A 337 -36.76 0.70 -27.02
C LEU A 337 -37.99 0.64 -27.94
N ARG A 338 -38.06 -0.35 -28.83
CA ARG A 338 -39.34 -0.77 -29.44
C ARG A 338 -40.01 -1.85 -28.58
N GLN A 339 -41.28 -2.14 -28.84
CA GLN A 339 -42.02 -3.22 -28.19
C GLN A 339 -41.37 -4.60 -28.46
N GLY A 340 -40.89 -5.25 -27.42
CA GLY A 340 -40.12 -6.51 -27.49
C GLY A 340 -38.60 -6.35 -27.45
N ASP A 341 -38.06 -5.14 -27.58
CA ASP A 341 -36.61 -4.90 -27.55
C ASP A 341 -36.02 -5.05 -26.13
N THR A 342 -34.71 -5.30 -26.08
CA THR A 342 -33.90 -5.27 -24.86
C THR A 342 -32.61 -4.47 -25.09
N LYS A 343 -32.23 -3.63 -24.13
CA LYS A 343 -31.01 -2.80 -24.19
C LYS A 343 -30.31 -2.76 -22.85
N GLN A 344 -29.00 -2.59 -22.89
CA GLN A 344 -28.16 -2.46 -21.70
C GLN A 344 -27.72 -1.01 -21.49
N VAL A 345 -27.74 -0.57 -20.23
CA VAL A 345 -27.28 0.74 -19.75
C VAL A 345 -26.24 0.51 -18.66
N GLN A 346 -25.11 1.21 -18.73
CA GLN A 346 -24.11 1.16 -17.67
C GLN A 346 -24.50 2.12 -16.55
N LEU A 347 -24.46 1.60 -15.32
CA LEU A 347 -24.56 2.34 -14.06
C LEU A 347 -23.22 2.22 -13.35
N VAL A 348 -22.67 3.33 -12.84
CA VAL A 348 -21.45 3.34 -12.02
C VAL A 348 -21.79 3.83 -10.63
N VAL A 349 -21.25 3.14 -9.62
CA VAL A 349 -21.35 3.51 -8.20
C VAL A 349 -20.06 4.22 -7.81
N ASN A 350 -20.04 5.55 -7.76
CA ASN A 350 -18.80 6.29 -7.53
C ASN A 350 -18.55 6.47 -6.01
N PRO A 351 -17.34 6.16 -5.49
CA PRO A 351 -17.02 6.35 -4.08
C PRO A 351 -16.75 7.82 -3.75
N VAL A 352 -17.44 8.33 -2.73
CA VAL A 352 -17.23 9.67 -2.16
C VAL A 352 -16.56 9.53 -0.78
N GLY A 353 -15.55 10.35 -0.51
CA GLY A 353 -14.79 10.34 0.75
C GLY A 353 -13.80 9.18 0.94
N GLY A 354 -13.99 8.09 0.19
CA GLY A 354 -13.27 6.82 0.37
C GLY A 354 -14.17 5.64 0.74
N TYR A 355 -15.49 5.79 0.60
CA TYR A 355 -16.49 4.75 0.84
C TYR A 355 -16.18 3.45 0.07
N ASP A 356 -16.17 2.34 0.81
CA ASP A 356 -15.66 1.02 0.41
C ASP A 356 -16.69 -0.11 0.56
N LYS A 357 -17.82 0.15 1.22
CA LYS A 357 -18.87 -0.84 1.51
C LYS A 357 -19.68 -1.15 0.26
N LYS A 358 -20.14 -2.39 0.10
CA LYS A 358 -20.83 -2.75 -1.13
C LYS A 358 -22.19 -2.06 -1.22
N VAL A 359 -22.64 -1.83 -2.45
CA VAL A 359 -23.93 -1.22 -2.77
C VAL A 359 -24.78 -2.24 -3.52
N THR A 360 -25.97 -2.49 -3.00
CA THR A 360 -27.01 -3.31 -3.63
C THR A 360 -27.87 -2.42 -4.52
N ILE A 361 -28.04 -2.80 -5.78
CA ILE A 361 -28.90 -2.08 -6.73
C ILE A 361 -30.32 -2.63 -6.64
N THR A 362 -31.27 -1.70 -6.56
CA THR A 362 -32.72 -1.94 -6.48
C THR A 362 -33.45 -0.98 -7.42
N PHE A 363 -34.70 -1.29 -7.76
CA PHE A 363 -35.51 -0.50 -8.69
C PHE A 363 -36.84 -0.14 -8.03
N GLN A 364 -37.32 1.08 -8.31
CA GLN A 364 -38.60 1.59 -7.86
C GLN A 364 -39.34 2.19 -9.07
N SER A 365 -40.67 2.19 -9.03
CA SER A 365 -41.54 2.69 -10.10
C SER A 365 -41.37 1.97 -11.46
N VAL A 366 -41.04 0.67 -11.46
CA VAL A 366 -41.02 -0.13 -12.70
C VAL A 366 -42.46 -0.34 -13.21
N PRO A 367 -42.81 0.12 -14.43
CA PRO A 367 -44.19 0.00 -14.94
C PRO A 367 -44.51 -1.42 -15.43
N SER A 368 -45.82 -1.73 -15.54
CA SER A 368 -46.27 -2.98 -16.16
C SER A 368 -45.77 -3.09 -17.61
N GLY A 369 -45.35 -4.28 -18.03
CA GLY A 369 -44.78 -4.53 -19.36
C GLY A 369 -43.30 -4.16 -19.51
N ILE A 370 -42.66 -3.56 -18.50
CA ILE A 370 -41.21 -3.31 -18.48
C ILE A 370 -40.55 -4.22 -17.44
N SER A 371 -39.40 -4.80 -17.79
CA SER A 371 -38.52 -5.46 -16.82
C SER A 371 -37.14 -4.80 -16.81
N ILE A 372 -36.52 -4.76 -15.63
CA ILE A 372 -35.18 -4.21 -15.43
C ILE A 372 -34.42 -5.05 -14.40
N THR A 373 -33.17 -5.38 -14.72
CA THR A 373 -32.29 -6.20 -13.88
C THR A 373 -30.88 -5.60 -13.81
N ALA A 374 -30.18 -5.80 -12.70
CA ALA A 374 -28.80 -5.37 -12.51
C ALA A 374 -27.87 -6.59 -12.43
N ASN A 375 -26.82 -6.60 -13.26
CA ASN A 375 -25.74 -7.57 -13.17
C ASN A 375 -24.37 -6.87 -13.09
N PRO A 376 -23.60 -6.98 -11.99
CA PRO A 376 -23.96 -7.63 -10.73
C PRO A 376 -25.03 -6.86 -9.95
N LYS A 377 -25.88 -7.55 -9.17
CA LYS A 377 -26.89 -6.89 -8.32
C LYS A 377 -26.28 -6.19 -7.08
N GLN A 378 -25.12 -6.64 -6.62
CA GLN A 378 -24.35 -6.02 -5.54
C GLN A 378 -22.91 -5.82 -6.02
N VAL A 379 -22.35 -4.62 -5.85
CA VAL A 379 -20.99 -4.28 -6.27
C VAL A 379 -20.22 -3.49 -5.22
N SER A 380 -18.89 -3.54 -5.27
CA SER A 380 -18.05 -2.56 -4.59
C SER A 380 -18.02 -1.23 -5.37
N PRO A 381 -17.91 -0.08 -4.69
CA PRO A 381 -17.73 1.23 -5.34
C PRO A 381 -16.57 1.25 -6.35
N GLY A 382 -16.73 2.01 -7.43
CA GLY A 382 -15.83 2.03 -8.58
C GLY A 382 -16.13 0.95 -9.64
N SER A 383 -17.03 -0.01 -9.36
CA SER A 383 -17.47 -1.00 -10.35
C SER A 383 -18.55 -0.45 -11.28
N VAL A 384 -18.58 -0.98 -12.50
CA VAL A 384 -19.70 -0.82 -13.43
C VAL A 384 -20.73 -1.93 -13.19
N VAL A 385 -22.00 -1.56 -13.12
CA VAL A 385 -23.17 -2.44 -13.13
C VAL A 385 -23.83 -2.34 -14.50
N LEU A 386 -24.18 -3.48 -15.07
CA LEU A 386 -24.91 -3.56 -16.33
C LEU A 386 -26.41 -3.69 -16.05
N LEU A 387 -27.16 -2.62 -16.30
CA LEU A 387 -28.62 -2.61 -16.22
C LEU A 387 -29.19 -3.14 -17.53
N THR A 388 -29.83 -4.30 -17.51
CA THR A 388 -30.55 -4.84 -18.67
C THR A 388 -32.02 -4.46 -18.56
N VAL A 389 -32.53 -3.71 -19.54
CA VAL A 389 -33.89 -3.17 -19.60
C VAL A 389 -34.60 -3.78 -20.80
N SER A 390 -35.79 -4.32 -20.61
CA SER A 390 -36.61 -4.95 -21.65
C SER A 390 -38.03 -4.37 -21.67
N ALA A 391 -38.56 -4.15 -22.86
CA ALA A 391 -39.96 -3.81 -23.09
C ALA A 391 -40.69 -5.06 -23.61
N SER A 392 -41.89 -5.37 -23.09
CA SER A 392 -42.72 -6.45 -23.66
C SER A 392 -43.29 -6.06 -25.03
N LYS A 393 -43.93 -7.00 -25.71
CA LYS A 393 -44.64 -6.72 -26.98
C LYS A 393 -45.91 -5.88 -26.78
N ASP A 394 -46.47 -5.93 -25.56
CA ASP A 394 -47.80 -5.44 -25.22
C ASP A 394 -47.76 -4.19 -24.32
N VAL A 395 -46.57 -3.72 -23.93
CA VAL A 395 -46.43 -2.48 -23.16
C VAL A 395 -46.91 -1.28 -23.98
N SER A 396 -47.60 -0.34 -23.32
CA SER A 396 -48.12 0.86 -23.97
C SER A 396 -46.99 1.74 -24.53
N LEU A 397 -47.30 2.47 -25.59
CA LEU A 397 -46.38 3.45 -26.17
C LEU A 397 -46.34 4.71 -25.29
N GLY A 398 -45.16 5.30 -25.10
CA GLY A 398 -45.00 6.47 -24.24
C GLY A 398 -43.62 6.58 -23.61
N SER A 399 -43.49 7.42 -22.58
CA SER A 399 -42.25 7.60 -21.82
C SER A 399 -42.47 7.33 -20.33
N TYR A 400 -41.49 6.67 -19.72
CA TYR A 400 -41.55 6.07 -18.39
C TYR A 400 -40.32 6.46 -17.57
N SER A 401 -40.51 6.69 -16.27
CA SER A 401 -39.43 7.07 -15.34
C SER A 401 -39.17 5.96 -14.32
N ILE A 402 -38.04 5.27 -14.46
CA ILE A 402 -37.59 4.19 -13.57
C ILE A 402 -36.59 4.77 -12.57
N VAL A 403 -36.84 4.61 -11.28
CA VAL A 403 -35.90 5.06 -10.23
C VAL A 403 -34.97 3.91 -9.87
N VAL A 404 -33.68 4.09 -10.14
CA VAL A 404 -32.60 3.17 -9.74
C VAL A 404 -32.10 3.62 -8.37
N LYS A 405 -32.17 2.75 -7.37
CA LYS A 405 -31.77 3.02 -5.99
C LYS A 405 -30.64 2.11 -5.55
N GLY A 406 -29.53 2.72 -5.13
CA GLY A 406 -28.40 2.04 -4.48
C GLY A 406 -28.60 2.03 -2.96
N ILE A 407 -28.28 0.90 -2.32
CA ILE A 407 -28.34 0.72 -0.87
C ILE A 407 -27.03 0.11 -0.38
N GLY A 408 -26.28 0.86 0.43
CA GLY A 408 -25.05 0.43 1.07
C GLY A 408 -25.27 -0.59 2.18
N GLU A 409 -24.27 -1.44 2.45
CA GLU A 409 -24.27 -2.37 3.59
C GLU A 409 -24.31 -1.65 4.96
N ASP A 410 -24.01 -0.34 5.00
CA ASP A 410 -24.17 0.53 6.18
C ASP A 410 -25.53 1.26 6.24
N GLY A 411 -26.42 1.01 5.28
CA GLY A 411 -27.75 1.60 5.17
C GLY A 411 -27.81 2.95 4.44
N LYS A 412 -26.69 3.50 3.94
CA LYS A 412 -26.70 4.73 3.13
C LYS A 412 -27.31 4.47 1.75
N THR A 413 -27.98 5.48 1.17
CA THR A 413 -28.68 5.30 -0.12
C THR A 413 -28.55 6.51 -1.02
N ASP A 414 -28.43 6.25 -2.33
CA ASP A 414 -28.57 7.25 -3.39
C ASP A 414 -29.54 6.76 -4.50
N THR A 415 -30.08 7.69 -5.28
CA THR A 415 -31.13 7.44 -6.29
C THR A 415 -30.92 8.25 -7.56
N ILE A 416 -30.91 7.58 -8.71
CA ILE A 416 -30.89 8.20 -10.04
C ILE A 416 -32.08 7.72 -10.88
N THR A 417 -32.60 8.57 -11.77
CA THR A 417 -33.74 8.22 -12.65
C THR A 417 -33.25 7.90 -14.06
N LEU A 418 -33.74 6.79 -14.61
CA LEU A 418 -33.61 6.43 -16.03
C LEU A 418 -34.95 6.66 -16.73
N THR A 419 -34.94 7.44 -17.80
CA THR A 419 -36.12 7.64 -18.66
C THR A 419 -36.12 6.62 -19.80
N LEU A 420 -37.17 5.81 -19.92
CA LEU A 420 -37.38 4.87 -21.01
C LEU A 420 -38.55 5.34 -21.89
N THR A 421 -38.29 5.60 -23.17
CA THR A 421 -39.34 5.80 -24.17
C THR A 421 -39.55 4.51 -24.95
N VAL A 422 -40.80 4.04 -25.04
CA VAL A 422 -41.18 2.88 -25.86
C VAL A 422 -41.91 3.32 -27.12
N THR A 423 -41.45 2.85 -28.27
CA THR A 423 -42.05 3.08 -29.59
C THR A 423 -42.65 1.80 -30.18
N GLU A 424 -43.55 1.94 -31.15
CA GLU A 424 -44.11 0.80 -31.90
C GLU A 424 -42.98 0.07 -32.63
N THR A 425 -43.01 -1.26 -32.63
CA THR A 425 -42.18 -2.06 -33.53
C THR A 425 -42.78 -1.96 -34.93
N PRO A 426 -42.03 -1.48 -35.95
CA PRO A 426 -42.55 -1.32 -37.30
C PRO A 426 -43.21 -2.60 -37.83
N PHE A 427 -44.28 -2.44 -38.59
CA PHE A 427 -44.88 -3.55 -39.33
C PHE A 427 -43.93 -3.99 -40.44
N ASP A 428 -43.72 -5.29 -40.54
CA ASP A 428 -42.91 -5.94 -41.58
C ASP A 428 -43.43 -7.36 -41.81
N PHE A 429 -43.36 -7.86 -43.04
CA PHE A 429 -43.83 -9.20 -43.41
C PHE A 429 -43.01 -9.76 -44.58
N ARG A 430 -43.18 -11.05 -44.88
CA ARG A 430 -42.63 -11.70 -46.06
C ARG A 430 -43.75 -12.36 -46.85
N ILE A 431 -43.57 -12.47 -48.16
CA ILE A 431 -44.47 -13.18 -49.07
C ILE A 431 -43.73 -14.29 -49.81
N SER A 432 -44.39 -15.43 -49.99
CA SER A 432 -43.89 -16.59 -50.73
C SER A 432 -45.00 -17.28 -51.49
N ALA A 433 -44.77 -17.59 -52.76
CA ALA A 433 -45.56 -18.57 -53.49
C ALA A 433 -45.15 -20.00 -53.08
N SER A 434 -46.10 -20.94 -53.09
CA SER A 434 -45.84 -22.37 -52.78
C SER A 434 -44.91 -23.06 -53.79
N HIS A 435 -44.67 -22.42 -54.94
CA HIS A 435 -43.81 -22.91 -56.02
C HIS A 435 -42.95 -21.74 -56.53
N SER A 436 -41.64 -21.95 -56.72
CA SER A 436 -40.75 -21.00 -57.41
C SER A 436 -40.82 -21.12 -58.93
N MET A 437 -41.27 -22.28 -59.42
CA MET A 437 -41.67 -22.54 -60.80
C MET A 437 -42.88 -23.48 -60.76
N ALA A 438 -43.90 -23.18 -61.56
CA ALA A 438 -45.04 -24.07 -61.77
C ALA A 438 -45.08 -24.43 -63.25
N SER A 439 -44.95 -25.73 -63.55
CA SER A 439 -45.13 -26.22 -64.93
C SER A 439 -46.49 -26.86 -65.13
N ALA A 440 -47.00 -26.74 -66.35
CA ALA A 440 -48.28 -27.28 -66.79
C ALA A 440 -48.20 -27.68 -68.25
N VAL A 441 -48.91 -28.74 -68.63
CA VAL A 441 -49.23 -28.98 -70.05
C VAL A 441 -50.36 -28.03 -70.44
N GLN A 442 -50.33 -27.49 -71.66
CA GLN A 442 -51.30 -26.49 -72.12
C GLN A 442 -52.75 -26.99 -71.95
N GLY A 443 -53.53 -26.29 -71.12
CA GLY A 443 -54.91 -26.65 -70.77
C GLY A 443 -55.09 -27.20 -69.35
N GLU A 444 -54.02 -27.48 -68.61
CA GLU A 444 -54.11 -27.80 -67.18
C GLU A 444 -54.32 -26.53 -66.34
N LYS A 445 -55.16 -26.60 -65.30
CA LYS A 445 -55.29 -25.51 -64.32
C LYS A 445 -54.10 -25.53 -63.35
N VAL A 446 -53.46 -24.39 -63.17
CA VAL A 446 -52.39 -24.21 -62.18
C VAL A 446 -52.97 -23.54 -60.93
N SER A 447 -52.69 -24.12 -59.76
CA SER A 447 -53.09 -23.56 -58.47
C SER A 447 -51.84 -23.30 -57.63
N VAL A 448 -51.68 -22.06 -57.16
CA VAL A 448 -50.54 -21.62 -56.35
C VAL A 448 -51.07 -21.04 -55.05
N ILE A 449 -50.53 -21.49 -53.92
CA ILE A 449 -50.84 -20.92 -52.62
C ILE A 449 -49.86 -19.76 -52.38
N ILE A 450 -50.41 -18.57 -52.19
CA ILE A 450 -49.69 -17.39 -51.71
C ILE A 450 -49.77 -17.42 -50.18
N GLU A 451 -48.61 -17.56 -49.54
CA GLU A 451 -48.48 -17.47 -48.10
C GLU A 451 -47.74 -16.19 -47.72
N THR A 452 -48.18 -15.55 -46.64
CA THR A 452 -47.46 -14.42 -46.04
C THR A 452 -47.11 -14.74 -44.60
N VAL A 453 -45.97 -14.26 -44.12
CA VAL A 453 -45.49 -14.49 -42.74
C VAL A 453 -45.19 -13.14 -42.11
N LEU A 454 -45.77 -12.88 -40.93
CA LEU A 454 -45.48 -11.66 -40.17
C LEU A 454 -44.02 -11.68 -39.70
N ALA A 455 -43.22 -10.71 -40.13
CA ALA A 455 -41.79 -10.62 -39.82
C ALA A 455 -41.54 -9.76 -38.58
N SER A 456 -42.21 -8.61 -38.45
CA SER A 456 -42.24 -7.82 -37.21
C SER A 456 -43.45 -6.88 -37.10
N GLY A 457 -43.64 -6.29 -35.91
CA GLY A 457 -44.75 -5.39 -35.59
C GLY A 457 -46.09 -6.10 -35.32
N GLN A 458 -47.16 -5.32 -35.30
CA GLN A 458 -48.54 -5.83 -35.21
C GLN A 458 -49.09 -6.09 -36.62
N PRO A 459 -49.86 -7.18 -36.85
CA PRO A 459 -50.36 -7.53 -38.17
C PRO A 459 -51.30 -6.46 -38.74
N LYS A 460 -51.06 -6.08 -40.00
CA LYS A 460 -51.85 -5.11 -40.77
C LYS A 460 -52.22 -5.75 -42.10
N GLN A 461 -53.40 -5.41 -42.63
CA GLN A 461 -53.91 -5.97 -43.88
C GLN A 461 -53.01 -5.56 -45.06
N VAL A 462 -52.75 -6.51 -45.97
CA VAL A 462 -51.99 -6.32 -47.21
C VAL A 462 -52.88 -6.64 -48.42
N THR A 463 -52.75 -5.85 -49.48
CA THR A 463 -53.45 -6.01 -50.76
C THR A 463 -52.54 -6.72 -51.76
N LEU A 464 -53.09 -7.68 -52.52
CA LEU A 464 -52.37 -8.47 -53.51
C LEU A 464 -52.61 -7.94 -54.93
N THR A 465 -51.54 -7.79 -55.71
CA THR A 465 -51.57 -7.46 -57.14
C THR A 465 -50.79 -8.51 -57.93
N ILE A 466 -51.35 -8.99 -59.05
CA ILE A 466 -50.71 -9.98 -59.93
C ILE A 466 -50.32 -9.33 -61.25
N LEU A 467 -49.06 -9.49 -61.64
CA LEU A 467 -48.46 -8.93 -62.85
C LEU A 467 -47.74 -10.05 -63.64
N GLY A 468 -47.45 -9.79 -64.93
CA GLY A 468 -46.69 -10.70 -65.79
C GLY A 468 -47.50 -11.81 -66.49
N ILE A 469 -48.81 -11.92 -66.23
CA ILE A 469 -49.75 -12.78 -66.96
C ILE A 469 -50.94 -11.97 -67.52
N PRO A 470 -51.60 -12.43 -68.60
CA PRO A 470 -52.71 -11.70 -69.22
C PRO A 470 -53.91 -11.48 -68.27
N SER A 471 -54.57 -10.34 -68.41
CA SER A 471 -55.78 -10.03 -67.65
C SER A 471 -56.92 -10.98 -68.00
N GLY A 472 -57.44 -11.71 -67.01
CA GLY A 472 -58.56 -12.65 -67.17
C GLY A 472 -58.16 -14.12 -67.24
N THR A 473 -56.87 -14.46 -67.29
CA THR A 473 -56.40 -15.87 -67.22
C THR A 473 -56.13 -16.34 -65.79
N TYR A 474 -56.56 -15.58 -64.76
CA TYR A 474 -56.33 -15.92 -63.36
C TYR A 474 -57.45 -15.42 -62.43
N THR A 475 -57.57 -16.04 -61.26
CA THR A 475 -58.45 -15.60 -60.16
C THR A 475 -57.74 -15.73 -58.80
N LEU A 476 -58.06 -14.84 -57.87
CA LEU A 476 -57.60 -14.91 -56.47
C LEU A 476 -58.77 -15.25 -55.55
N SER A 477 -58.54 -16.10 -54.55
CA SER A 477 -59.54 -16.40 -53.51
C SER A 477 -59.84 -15.20 -52.59
N SER A 478 -58.92 -14.22 -52.52
CA SER A 478 -59.13 -12.89 -51.96
C SER A 478 -58.10 -11.91 -52.54
N ALA A 479 -58.50 -10.66 -52.78
CA ALA A 479 -57.58 -9.59 -53.21
C ALA A 479 -56.78 -8.96 -52.04
N SER A 480 -57.04 -9.38 -50.80
CA SER A 480 -56.28 -8.92 -49.61
C SER A 480 -56.24 -9.99 -48.52
N MET A 481 -55.25 -9.91 -47.65
CA MET A 481 -55.01 -10.87 -46.57
C MET A 481 -54.29 -10.22 -45.38
N THR A 482 -54.18 -10.92 -44.27
CA THR A 482 -53.33 -10.55 -43.12
C THR A 482 -52.08 -11.45 -43.10
N PRO A 483 -50.89 -10.97 -42.73
CA PRO A 483 -49.73 -11.85 -42.57
C PRO A 483 -49.98 -13.02 -41.60
N SER A 484 -49.64 -14.22 -42.06
CA SER A 484 -50.02 -15.57 -41.56
C SER A 484 -51.33 -16.16 -42.12
N ASP A 485 -52.08 -15.43 -42.95
CA ASP A 485 -53.17 -16.01 -43.77
C ASP A 485 -52.62 -16.69 -45.04
N ARG A 486 -53.50 -17.38 -45.78
CA ARG A 486 -53.21 -17.99 -47.10
C ARG A 486 -54.25 -17.56 -48.14
N VAL A 487 -53.81 -17.29 -49.37
CA VAL A 487 -54.66 -17.00 -50.53
C VAL A 487 -54.30 -17.95 -51.67
N THR A 488 -55.30 -18.44 -52.40
CA THR A 488 -55.08 -19.28 -53.59
C THR A 488 -55.18 -18.42 -54.85
N LEU A 489 -54.19 -18.55 -55.73
CA LEU A 489 -54.19 -18.06 -57.10
C LEU A 489 -54.45 -19.25 -58.04
N GLU A 490 -55.62 -19.29 -58.68
CA GLU A 490 -55.83 -20.16 -59.85
C GLU A 490 -55.41 -19.43 -61.12
N ILE A 491 -54.76 -20.16 -62.03
CA ILE A 491 -54.41 -19.70 -63.39
C ILE A 491 -54.93 -20.74 -64.40
N ASP A 492 -55.61 -20.24 -65.42
CA ASP A 492 -56.09 -21.01 -66.56
C ASP A 492 -55.04 -20.98 -67.69
N THR A 493 -54.43 -22.13 -68.01
CA THR A 493 -53.39 -22.20 -69.04
C THR A 493 -53.90 -22.54 -70.44
N SER A 494 -55.23 -22.65 -70.65
CA SER A 494 -55.82 -23.01 -71.95
C SER A 494 -55.40 -22.09 -73.11
N THR A 495 -55.12 -20.82 -72.80
CA THR A 495 -54.69 -19.78 -73.76
C THR A 495 -53.23 -19.36 -73.61
N LEU A 496 -52.47 -20.01 -72.71
CA LEU A 496 -51.08 -19.68 -72.39
C LEU A 496 -50.12 -20.72 -72.99
N SER A 497 -48.99 -20.28 -73.53
CA SER A 497 -47.91 -21.17 -73.98
C SER A 497 -46.54 -20.50 -73.81
N GLY A 498 -45.51 -21.28 -73.44
CA GLY A 498 -44.19 -20.75 -73.09
C GLY A 498 -44.05 -20.33 -71.63
N GLU A 499 -43.04 -19.49 -71.34
CA GLU A 499 -42.70 -19.02 -69.99
C GLU A 499 -43.31 -17.64 -69.69
N TYR A 500 -43.96 -17.52 -68.53
CA TYR A 500 -44.47 -16.28 -67.97
C TYR A 500 -43.88 -16.06 -66.57
N THR A 501 -43.24 -14.91 -66.33
CA THR A 501 -42.79 -14.53 -64.99
C THR A 501 -43.96 -13.92 -64.23
N VAL A 502 -44.65 -14.72 -63.42
CA VAL A 502 -45.77 -14.27 -62.59
C VAL A 502 -45.22 -13.55 -61.37
N ILE A 503 -45.51 -12.25 -61.25
CA ILE A 503 -45.09 -11.43 -60.11
C ILE A 503 -46.30 -11.17 -59.22
N ILE A 504 -46.15 -11.44 -57.93
CA ILE A 504 -47.14 -11.18 -56.89
C ILE A 504 -46.58 -10.10 -55.97
N GLU A 505 -47.17 -8.91 -56.03
CA GLU A 505 -46.86 -7.81 -55.14
C GLU A 505 -47.87 -7.77 -54.00
N ALA A 506 -47.37 -7.65 -52.76
CA ALA A 506 -48.18 -7.45 -51.57
C ALA A 506 -47.85 -6.08 -50.96
N THR A 507 -48.87 -5.25 -50.76
CA THR A 507 -48.71 -3.87 -50.27
C THR A 507 -49.62 -3.61 -49.07
N GLY A 508 -49.07 -3.14 -47.96
CA GLY A 508 -49.86 -2.82 -46.77
C GLY A 508 -49.03 -2.25 -45.62
N GLY A 509 -49.66 -1.46 -44.76
CA GLY A 509 -49.01 -0.87 -43.58
C GLY A 509 -47.80 0.04 -43.84
N GLY A 510 -47.51 0.40 -45.09
CA GLY A 510 -46.31 1.13 -45.52
C GLY A 510 -45.15 0.25 -46.03
N VAL A 511 -45.33 -1.08 -46.04
CA VAL A 511 -44.38 -2.05 -46.60
C VAL A 511 -44.91 -2.59 -47.94
N SER A 512 -43.99 -2.88 -48.85
CA SER A 512 -44.25 -3.45 -50.17
C SER A 512 -43.22 -4.56 -50.41
N GLU A 513 -43.69 -5.80 -50.47
CA GLU A 513 -42.86 -6.99 -50.68
C GLU A 513 -43.39 -7.76 -51.89
N SER A 514 -42.51 -8.38 -52.67
CA SER A 514 -42.89 -9.14 -53.85
C SER A 514 -42.25 -10.52 -53.89
N THR A 515 -43.00 -11.47 -54.42
CA THR A 515 -42.49 -12.79 -54.79
C THR A 515 -42.82 -13.04 -56.26
N GLN A 516 -42.05 -13.88 -56.93
CA GLN A 516 -42.29 -14.24 -58.32
C GLN A 516 -42.07 -15.73 -58.52
N PHE A 517 -42.82 -16.31 -59.45
CA PHE A 517 -42.59 -17.67 -59.92
C PHE A 517 -42.68 -17.72 -61.44
N ILE A 518 -41.96 -18.65 -62.05
CA ILE A 518 -42.05 -18.89 -63.49
C ILE A 518 -43.21 -19.86 -63.72
N LEU A 519 -44.28 -19.40 -64.35
CA LEU A 519 -45.29 -20.28 -64.94
C LEU A 519 -44.76 -20.74 -66.29
N LYS A 520 -44.43 -22.03 -66.41
CA LYS A 520 -43.90 -22.61 -67.63
C LYS A 520 -44.88 -23.60 -68.24
N VAL A 521 -45.54 -23.20 -69.32
CA VAL A 521 -46.42 -24.09 -70.07
C VAL A 521 -45.57 -24.87 -71.08
N GLU A 522 -45.37 -26.17 -70.82
CA GLU A 522 -44.30 -26.99 -71.41
C GLU A 522 -44.77 -28.38 -71.81
N GLU A 523 -44.13 -28.97 -72.82
CA GLU A 523 -44.17 -30.42 -73.07
C GLU A 523 -43.05 -31.11 -72.24
N LYS A 524 -43.25 -32.38 -71.84
CA LYS A 524 -42.92 -32.88 -70.48
C LYS A 524 -41.87 -34.02 -70.42
N THR A 525 -40.76 -33.93 -69.64
CA THR A 525 -40.03 -35.05 -68.93
C THR A 525 -38.80 -34.65 -68.03
N GLN A 526 -38.23 -35.59 -67.23
CA GLN A 526 -37.36 -35.43 -65.99
C GLN A 526 -36.44 -36.70 -65.72
N VAL A 527 -35.46 -36.91 -64.78
CA VAL A 527 -34.51 -36.22 -63.82
C VAL A 527 -33.53 -37.30 -63.19
N GLU A 528 -32.34 -36.99 -62.57
CA GLU A 528 -31.40 -38.00 -61.93
C GLU A 528 -30.53 -37.52 -60.68
N GLU A 529 -29.57 -38.33 -60.14
CA GLU A 529 -29.14 -38.44 -58.68
C GLU A 529 -27.60 -38.28 -58.26
N PRO A 530 -27.16 -38.34 -56.95
CA PRO A 530 -25.84 -37.80 -56.41
C PRO A 530 -24.79 -38.77 -55.68
N LEU A 531 -23.83 -38.23 -54.85
CA LEU A 531 -22.46 -38.77 -54.48
C LEU A 531 -22.02 -38.81 -52.95
N PHE A 532 -20.73 -39.15 -52.66
CA PHE A 532 -20.02 -39.36 -51.34
C PHE A 532 -19.73 -38.09 -50.49
N ASP A 533 -19.67 -38.22 -49.14
CA ASP A 533 -19.36 -37.13 -48.19
C ASP A 533 -18.81 -37.56 -46.79
N PHE A 534 -18.15 -36.65 -46.06
CA PHE A 534 -17.53 -36.86 -44.73
C PHE A 534 -17.57 -35.60 -43.79
N ASN A 535 -17.29 -35.80 -42.49
CA ASN A 535 -17.29 -34.77 -41.44
C ASN A 535 -15.94 -34.66 -40.69
N LEU A 536 -15.63 -33.47 -40.16
CA LEU A 536 -14.44 -33.14 -39.36
C LEU A 536 -14.83 -32.57 -37.97
N ILE A 537 -14.25 -33.11 -36.90
CA ILE A 537 -14.45 -32.68 -35.50
C ILE A 537 -13.09 -32.33 -34.88
N VAL A 538 -13.05 -31.28 -34.04
CA VAL A 538 -11.82 -30.79 -33.41
C VAL A 538 -12.06 -30.37 -31.96
N THR A 539 -11.26 -30.88 -31.03
CA THR A 539 -11.41 -30.66 -29.59
C THR A 539 -10.06 -30.33 -28.93
N PRO A 540 -9.92 -29.20 -28.21
CA PRO A 540 -10.87 -28.10 -28.05
C PRO A 540 -10.84 -27.10 -29.23
N THR A 541 -11.97 -26.45 -29.50
CA THR A 541 -12.10 -25.37 -30.52
C THR A 541 -11.54 -24.00 -30.04
N THR A 542 -11.08 -23.91 -28.80
CA THR A 542 -10.37 -22.74 -28.27
C THR A 542 -9.24 -23.21 -27.36
N VAL A 543 -8.03 -22.69 -27.60
CA VAL A 543 -6.85 -22.93 -26.77
C VAL A 543 -6.42 -21.61 -26.13
N ARG A 544 -6.17 -21.65 -24.81
CA ARG A 544 -5.53 -20.56 -24.07
C ARG A 544 -4.24 -21.10 -23.46
N MET A 545 -3.16 -20.38 -23.69
CA MET A 545 -1.81 -20.70 -23.20
C MET A 545 -1.01 -19.41 -23.06
N LYS A 546 0.20 -19.48 -22.53
CA LYS A 546 1.09 -18.31 -22.41
C LYS A 546 2.35 -18.49 -23.26
N GLN A 547 3.10 -17.41 -23.47
CA GLN A 547 4.40 -17.47 -24.14
C GLN A 547 5.31 -18.57 -23.55
N GLY A 548 5.97 -19.32 -24.43
CA GLY A 548 6.85 -20.45 -24.11
C GLY A 548 6.16 -21.80 -23.82
N GLU A 549 4.82 -21.85 -23.69
CA GLU A 549 4.10 -23.09 -23.35
C GLU A 549 3.76 -23.95 -24.60
N SER A 550 3.25 -25.16 -24.37
CA SER A 550 2.73 -26.07 -25.41
C SER A 550 1.31 -26.53 -25.10
N ALA A 551 0.49 -26.76 -26.13
CA ALA A 551 -0.87 -27.28 -26.01
C ALA A 551 -1.13 -28.41 -27.04
N SER A 552 -2.02 -29.34 -26.70
CA SER A 552 -2.43 -30.47 -27.55
C SER A 552 -3.91 -30.40 -27.90
N ILE A 553 -4.24 -30.66 -29.16
CA ILE A 553 -5.59 -30.68 -29.72
C ILE A 553 -5.81 -32.03 -30.41
N THR A 554 -7.00 -32.60 -30.23
CA THR A 554 -7.43 -33.82 -30.94
C THR A 554 -8.31 -33.45 -32.14
N ILE A 555 -8.01 -34.06 -33.29
CA ILE A 555 -8.77 -33.99 -34.53
C ILE A 555 -9.38 -35.37 -34.78
N GLN A 556 -10.64 -35.42 -35.20
CA GLN A 556 -11.41 -36.63 -35.48
C GLN A 556 -12.14 -36.48 -36.81
N VAL A 557 -12.17 -37.53 -37.63
CA VAL A 557 -12.79 -37.53 -38.96
C VAL A 557 -13.77 -38.70 -39.06
N GLU A 558 -14.94 -38.47 -39.67
CA GLU A 558 -16.10 -39.39 -39.68
C GLU A 558 -16.75 -39.44 -41.07
N VAL A 559 -17.37 -40.56 -41.45
CA VAL A 559 -18.08 -40.73 -42.74
C VAL A 559 -19.48 -40.11 -42.68
N THR A 560 -20.02 -39.64 -43.81
CA THR A 560 -21.39 -39.10 -43.90
C THR A 560 -22.23 -39.74 -45.01
N SER A 561 -21.67 -40.03 -46.19
CA SER A 561 -22.28 -40.88 -47.22
C SER A 561 -21.22 -41.55 -48.10
N GLY A 562 -21.52 -42.70 -48.73
CA GLY A 562 -20.59 -43.43 -49.61
C GLY A 562 -19.48 -44.22 -48.90
N GLU A 563 -18.48 -44.70 -49.65
CA GLU A 563 -17.36 -45.50 -49.13
C GLU A 563 -16.16 -44.63 -48.69
N PRO A 564 -15.53 -44.88 -47.53
CA PRO A 564 -14.49 -44.01 -46.96
C PRO A 564 -13.15 -44.00 -47.71
N GLU A 565 -12.76 -42.81 -48.19
CA GLU A 565 -11.43 -42.53 -48.77
C GLU A 565 -10.40 -42.02 -47.73
N GLU A 566 -9.13 -41.89 -48.11
CA GLU A 566 -8.07 -41.32 -47.26
C GLU A 566 -8.18 -39.78 -47.20
N VAL A 567 -8.29 -39.24 -45.98
CA VAL A 567 -8.38 -37.80 -45.73
C VAL A 567 -7.03 -37.23 -45.31
N ALA A 568 -6.50 -36.29 -46.11
CA ALA A 568 -5.26 -35.57 -45.80
C ALA A 568 -5.54 -34.34 -44.91
N LEU A 569 -4.74 -34.15 -43.86
CA LEU A 569 -4.87 -33.06 -42.90
C LEU A 569 -3.76 -32.00 -43.06
N SER A 570 -4.13 -30.72 -43.03
CA SER A 570 -3.17 -29.60 -43.08
C SER A 570 -3.58 -28.43 -42.16
N ILE A 571 -2.57 -27.69 -41.69
CA ILE A 571 -2.71 -26.63 -40.69
C ILE A 571 -2.17 -25.31 -41.26
N THR A 572 -2.94 -24.23 -41.14
CA THR A 572 -2.50 -22.86 -41.51
C THR A 572 -2.99 -21.84 -40.47
N GLY A 573 -2.54 -20.58 -40.57
CA GLY A 573 -2.96 -19.49 -39.66
C GLY A 573 -2.21 -19.39 -38.33
N LEU A 574 -1.11 -20.13 -38.14
CA LEU A 574 -0.26 -19.96 -36.95
C LEU A 574 0.32 -18.53 -36.84
N PRO A 575 0.41 -17.96 -35.63
CA PRO A 575 1.03 -16.67 -35.41
C PRO A 575 2.57 -16.75 -35.52
N SER A 576 3.20 -15.65 -35.94
CA SER A 576 4.66 -15.56 -36.02
C SER A 576 5.30 -15.81 -34.65
N GLY A 577 6.32 -16.68 -34.62
CA GLY A 577 7.01 -17.11 -33.39
C GLY A 577 6.47 -18.42 -32.77
N ALA A 578 5.37 -18.97 -33.26
CA ALA A 578 4.84 -20.28 -32.87
C ALA A 578 5.21 -21.40 -33.85
N SER A 579 5.10 -22.65 -33.42
CA SER A 579 5.31 -23.84 -34.27
C SER A 579 4.32 -24.96 -33.93
N TYR A 580 4.21 -25.97 -34.81
CA TYR A 580 3.33 -27.13 -34.58
C TYR A 580 3.96 -28.46 -35.02
N SER A 581 3.36 -29.55 -34.54
CA SER A 581 3.55 -30.91 -35.02
C SER A 581 2.18 -31.60 -35.11
N LEU A 582 1.95 -32.39 -36.17
CA LEU A 582 0.68 -33.07 -36.45
C LEU A 582 0.95 -34.56 -36.69
N ILE A 583 0.33 -35.43 -35.90
CA ILE A 583 0.61 -36.88 -35.88
C ILE A 583 -0.69 -37.69 -35.77
N PRO A 584 -1.04 -38.52 -36.77
CA PRO A 584 -0.58 -38.51 -38.17
C PRO A 584 -1.10 -37.29 -38.94
N ASN A 585 -0.60 -37.06 -40.16
CA ASN A 585 -1.07 -36.03 -41.09
C ASN A 585 -2.06 -36.54 -42.17
N LYS A 586 -2.42 -37.82 -42.11
CA LYS A 586 -3.39 -38.51 -42.98
C LYS A 586 -4.22 -39.47 -42.12
N VAL A 587 -5.51 -39.59 -42.41
CA VAL A 587 -6.47 -40.39 -41.63
C VAL A 587 -7.53 -40.96 -42.58
N THR A 588 -7.80 -42.27 -42.54
CA THR A 588 -9.00 -42.84 -43.16
C THR A 588 -10.16 -42.78 -42.16
N PRO A 589 -11.34 -42.22 -42.50
CA PRO A 589 -12.47 -42.14 -41.57
C PRO A 589 -13.11 -43.53 -41.33
N PRO A 590 -13.54 -43.85 -40.08
CA PRO A 590 -13.39 -43.05 -38.87
C PRO A 590 -11.97 -43.14 -38.27
N GLY A 591 -11.39 -42.00 -37.88
CA GLY A 591 -10.03 -41.97 -37.32
C GLY A 591 -9.66 -40.63 -36.67
N THR A 592 -8.48 -40.57 -36.04
CA THR A 592 -8.03 -39.42 -35.24
C THR A 592 -6.57 -39.02 -35.46
N ALA A 593 -6.27 -37.75 -35.19
CA ALA A 593 -4.91 -37.19 -35.18
C ALA A 593 -4.71 -36.20 -34.03
N THR A 594 -3.46 -36.04 -33.59
CA THR A 594 -3.07 -35.09 -32.53
C THR A 594 -2.24 -33.95 -33.12
N LEU A 595 -2.69 -32.71 -32.87
CA LEU A 595 -1.99 -31.47 -33.18
C LEU A 595 -1.37 -30.89 -31.90
N ILE A 596 -0.05 -30.77 -31.86
CA ILE A 596 0.69 -30.12 -30.77
C ILE A 596 1.16 -28.75 -31.27
N ILE A 597 0.80 -27.68 -30.55
CA ILE A 597 1.24 -26.30 -30.81
C ILE A 597 2.20 -25.87 -29.70
N ASN A 598 3.34 -25.27 -30.07
CA ASN A 598 4.22 -24.56 -29.15
C ASN A 598 4.11 -23.05 -29.40
N ALA A 599 3.90 -22.27 -28.34
CA ALA A 599 3.70 -20.82 -28.45
C ALA A 599 4.99 -20.06 -28.82
N GLY A 600 6.17 -20.59 -28.48
CA GLY A 600 7.45 -19.91 -28.67
C GLY A 600 7.42 -18.47 -28.12
N SER A 601 7.72 -17.50 -28.99
CA SER A 601 7.63 -16.06 -28.69
C SER A 601 6.31 -15.40 -29.12
N ALA A 602 5.41 -16.13 -29.79
CA ALA A 602 4.14 -15.58 -30.30
C ALA A 602 3.22 -15.07 -29.17
N LYS A 603 2.33 -14.13 -29.50
CA LYS A 603 1.41 -13.49 -28.56
C LYS A 603 0.16 -12.94 -29.24
N GLY A 604 -0.92 -12.78 -28.49
CA GLY A 604 -2.21 -12.32 -28.99
C GLY A 604 -3.14 -13.47 -29.40
N THR A 605 -4.23 -13.15 -30.11
CA THR A 605 -5.21 -14.13 -30.59
C THR A 605 -5.06 -14.35 -32.10
N SER A 606 -5.13 -15.62 -32.52
CA SER A 606 -4.98 -16.08 -33.90
C SER A 606 -5.98 -17.19 -34.21
N THR A 607 -6.46 -17.24 -35.45
CA THR A 607 -7.37 -18.30 -35.90
C THR A 607 -6.57 -19.36 -36.65
N ILE A 608 -6.41 -20.54 -36.04
CA ILE A 608 -5.80 -21.68 -36.71
C ILE A 608 -6.86 -22.33 -37.61
N VAL A 609 -6.49 -22.59 -38.86
CA VAL A 609 -7.35 -23.23 -39.86
C VAL A 609 -6.87 -24.66 -40.07
N ILE A 610 -7.76 -25.62 -39.85
CA ILE A 610 -7.53 -27.04 -40.07
C ILE A 610 -8.36 -27.47 -41.27
N LYS A 611 -7.67 -27.92 -42.33
CA LYS A 611 -8.28 -28.45 -43.56
C LYS A 611 -8.14 -29.97 -43.60
N ALA A 612 -9.22 -30.64 -43.98
CA ALA A 612 -9.30 -32.07 -44.25
C ALA A 612 -9.80 -32.26 -45.69
N ARG A 613 -9.09 -33.04 -46.52
CA ARG A 613 -9.46 -33.25 -47.93
C ARG A 613 -9.43 -34.72 -48.33
N ALA A 614 -10.49 -35.18 -48.99
CA ALA A 614 -10.56 -36.41 -49.79
C ALA A 614 -11.20 -36.08 -51.15
N GLY A 615 -10.61 -36.55 -52.25
CA GLY A 615 -11.01 -36.18 -53.60
C GLY A 615 -11.15 -34.67 -53.80
N ASP A 616 -12.35 -34.23 -54.22
CA ASP A 616 -12.73 -32.82 -54.37
C ASP A 616 -13.46 -32.23 -53.15
N LYS A 617 -13.81 -33.05 -52.15
CA LYS A 617 -14.44 -32.60 -50.90
C LYS A 617 -13.38 -32.10 -49.92
N GLU A 618 -13.50 -30.84 -49.50
CA GLU A 618 -12.68 -30.24 -48.44
C GLU A 618 -13.56 -29.79 -47.27
N GLU A 619 -13.31 -30.32 -46.08
CA GLU A 619 -13.90 -29.85 -44.81
C GLU A 619 -12.89 -28.97 -44.07
N THR A 620 -13.35 -27.83 -43.56
CA THR A 620 -12.52 -26.89 -42.78
C THR A 620 -13.11 -26.68 -41.38
N ARG A 621 -12.25 -26.67 -40.36
CA ARG A 621 -12.59 -26.26 -38.98
C ARG A 621 -11.59 -25.22 -38.47
N PHE A 622 -12.06 -24.38 -37.54
CA PHE A 622 -11.30 -23.25 -37.01
C PHE A 622 -11.07 -23.41 -35.50
N ILE A 623 -9.89 -23.00 -35.01
CA ILE A 623 -9.57 -22.92 -33.58
C ILE A 623 -9.16 -21.49 -33.24
N SER A 624 -9.75 -20.92 -32.18
CA SER A 624 -9.23 -19.69 -31.57
C SER A 624 -8.04 -20.03 -30.67
N LEU A 625 -6.83 -19.70 -31.10
CA LEU A 625 -5.61 -19.78 -30.29
C LEU A 625 -5.31 -18.41 -29.68
N ASN A 626 -5.39 -18.31 -28.35
CA ASN A 626 -5.03 -17.10 -27.60
C ASN A 626 -3.77 -17.37 -26.75
N ILE A 627 -2.71 -16.61 -27.01
CA ILE A 627 -1.43 -16.69 -26.32
C ILE A 627 -1.23 -15.42 -25.48
N GLU A 628 -1.33 -15.56 -24.15
CA GLU A 628 -1.08 -14.47 -23.21
C GLU A 628 0.43 -14.12 -23.16
N GLU A 629 0.75 -12.83 -23.35
CA GLU A 629 2.11 -12.33 -23.11
C GLU A 629 2.42 -12.31 -21.60
N LYS A 630 3.61 -12.79 -21.22
CA LYS A 630 4.08 -12.74 -19.83
C LYS A 630 4.71 -11.37 -19.55
N ALA A 631 4.26 -10.64 -18.53
CA ALA A 631 4.72 -9.28 -18.27
C ALA A 631 5.99 -9.21 -17.40
N CYS A 632 6.92 -8.29 -17.70
CA CYS A 632 8.15 -8.09 -16.92
C CYS A 632 7.88 -7.36 -15.58
N ILE A 633 6.99 -7.89 -14.73
CA ILE A 633 6.28 -7.16 -13.67
C ILE A 633 7.14 -6.34 -12.70
N ILE A 634 8.32 -6.84 -12.29
CA ILE A 634 9.23 -6.05 -11.44
C ILE A 634 9.75 -4.81 -12.18
N ALA A 635 10.12 -4.95 -13.45
CA ALA A 635 10.56 -3.82 -14.28
C ALA A 635 9.38 -2.88 -14.58
N THR A 636 8.22 -3.41 -14.99
CA THR A 636 6.99 -2.63 -15.22
C THR A 636 6.65 -1.73 -14.04
N VAL A 637 6.59 -2.26 -12.80
CA VAL A 637 6.27 -1.44 -11.62
C VAL A 637 7.39 -0.46 -11.28
N THR A 638 8.66 -0.83 -11.50
CA THR A 638 9.84 -0.01 -11.20
C THR A 638 9.97 1.20 -12.14
N TYR A 639 9.85 1.00 -13.45
CA TYR A 639 9.89 2.06 -14.46
C TYR A 639 8.55 2.81 -14.55
N GLY A 640 7.44 2.14 -14.25
CA GLY A 640 6.09 2.72 -14.15
C GLY A 640 5.27 2.62 -15.44
N SER A 641 5.76 1.89 -16.44
CA SER A 641 5.09 1.68 -17.74
C SER A 641 5.57 0.38 -18.38
N GLU A 642 4.65 -0.37 -19.00
CA GLU A 642 4.97 -1.56 -19.81
C GLU A 642 5.64 -1.23 -21.14
N VAL A 643 5.53 0.02 -21.60
CA VAL A 643 6.12 0.51 -22.85
C VAL A 643 7.34 1.41 -22.62
N SER A 644 7.95 1.34 -21.43
CA SER A 644 9.25 1.98 -21.16
C SER A 644 10.38 1.24 -21.89
N ASP A 645 11.39 1.97 -22.35
CA ASP A 645 12.48 1.42 -23.18
C ASP A 645 13.22 0.27 -22.48
N GLU A 646 13.42 0.37 -21.16
CA GLU A 646 14.02 -0.70 -20.36
C GLU A 646 13.16 -1.97 -20.33
N VAL A 647 11.82 -1.84 -20.27
CA VAL A 647 10.89 -2.99 -20.30
C VAL A 647 10.77 -3.57 -21.72
N ASN A 648 10.73 -2.71 -22.74
CA ASN A 648 10.73 -3.13 -24.15
C ASN A 648 12.01 -3.90 -24.51
N PHE A 649 13.18 -3.41 -24.07
CA PHE A 649 14.46 -4.11 -24.27
C PHE A 649 14.47 -5.49 -23.58
N LEU A 650 13.96 -5.60 -22.35
CA LEU A 650 13.87 -6.89 -21.65
C LEU A 650 12.90 -7.86 -22.33
N ARG A 651 11.80 -7.37 -22.92
CA ARG A 651 10.85 -8.16 -23.73
C ARG A 651 11.51 -8.64 -25.02
N GLY A 652 12.22 -7.77 -25.76
CA GLY A 652 12.95 -8.14 -26.98
C GLY A 652 14.05 -9.17 -26.71
N PHE A 653 14.89 -8.96 -25.68
CA PHE A 653 15.90 -9.96 -25.29
C PHE A 653 15.28 -11.34 -24.99
N ARG A 654 14.12 -11.37 -24.33
CA ARG A 654 13.37 -12.62 -24.11
C ARG A 654 12.82 -13.20 -25.42
N ASP A 655 12.06 -12.41 -26.18
CA ASP A 655 11.30 -12.90 -27.34
C ASP A 655 12.23 -13.30 -28.51
N ASP A 656 13.25 -12.49 -28.80
CA ASP A 656 14.07 -12.59 -30.02
C ASP A 656 15.31 -13.48 -29.85
N ILE A 657 15.87 -13.57 -28.63
CA ILE A 657 17.10 -14.35 -28.36
C ILE A 657 16.80 -15.63 -27.54
N VAL A 658 15.95 -15.55 -26.51
CA VAL A 658 15.71 -16.67 -25.59
C VAL A 658 14.57 -17.58 -26.05
N LEU A 659 13.40 -17.04 -26.42
CA LEU A 659 12.24 -17.86 -26.82
C LEU A 659 12.30 -18.34 -28.27
N SER A 660 13.09 -17.69 -29.12
CA SER A 660 13.38 -18.13 -30.49
C SER A 660 14.19 -19.43 -30.55
N THR A 661 14.98 -19.74 -29.52
CA THR A 661 15.93 -20.87 -29.47
C THR A 661 15.46 -22.02 -28.58
N THR A 662 15.88 -23.25 -28.85
CA THR A 662 15.48 -24.44 -28.08
C THR A 662 16.18 -24.46 -26.73
N ALA A 663 17.49 -24.20 -26.70
CA ALA A 663 18.23 -24.08 -25.45
C ALA A 663 17.67 -22.94 -24.57
N GLY A 664 17.32 -21.80 -25.19
CA GLY A 664 16.70 -20.67 -24.52
C GLY A 664 15.29 -20.97 -23.99
N ARG A 665 14.42 -21.64 -24.76
CA ARG A 665 13.09 -22.11 -24.28
C ARG A 665 13.22 -23.06 -23.09
N MET A 666 14.15 -24.02 -23.14
CA MET A 666 14.34 -24.99 -22.04
C MET A 666 14.88 -24.32 -20.77
N PHE A 667 15.77 -23.32 -20.90
CA PHE A 667 16.14 -22.44 -19.79
C PHE A 667 14.94 -21.65 -19.27
N TYR A 668 14.15 -21.05 -20.17
CA TYR A 668 13.05 -20.16 -19.83
C TYR A 668 11.96 -20.88 -19.04
N ILE A 669 11.62 -22.13 -19.36
CA ILE A 669 10.64 -22.93 -18.59
C ILE A 669 10.99 -22.98 -17.09
N VAL A 670 12.27 -23.18 -16.74
CA VAL A 670 12.72 -23.25 -15.34
C VAL A 670 12.89 -21.86 -14.74
N PHE A 671 13.39 -20.89 -15.52
CA PHE A 671 13.54 -19.50 -15.08
C PHE A 671 12.19 -18.81 -14.80
N ASP A 672 11.18 -19.03 -15.64
CA ASP A 672 9.83 -18.49 -15.54
C ASP A 672 9.13 -18.98 -14.26
N ALA A 673 9.15 -20.30 -14.03
CA ALA A 673 8.64 -20.91 -12.82
C ALA A 673 9.35 -20.40 -11.56
N PHE A 674 10.68 -20.23 -11.60
CA PHE A 674 11.42 -19.62 -10.50
C PHE A 674 11.03 -18.14 -10.29
N TYR A 675 11.02 -17.33 -11.34
CA TYR A 675 10.75 -15.90 -11.28
C TYR A 675 9.34 -15.62 -10.72
N TYR A 676 8.30 -16.17 -11.33
CA TYR A 676 6.91 -15.92 -10.93
C TYR A 676 6.52 -16.53 -9.58
N SER A 677 7.32 -17.45 -9.01
CA SER A 677 7.10 -17.95 -7.65
C SER A 677 7.26 -16.87 -6.56
N TRP A 678 8.02 -15.80 -6.82
CA TRP A 678 8.27 -14.72 -5.85
C TRP A 678 8.12 -13.29 -6.41
N SER A 679 8.28 -13.09 -7.72
CA SER A 679 8.25 -11.76 -8.34
C SER A 679 6.93 -10.98 -8.20
N PRO A 680 5.72 -11.60 -8.12
CA PRO A 680 4.47 -10.85 -7.92
C PRO A 680 4.39 -10.16 -6.56
N TYR A 681 4.83 -10.83 -5.49
CA TYR A 681 4.85 -10.25 -4.14
C TYR A 681 5.81 -9.06 -4.05
N VAL A 682 6.96 -9.15 -4.74
CA VAL A 682 7.93 -8.05 -4.82
C VAL A 682 7.36 -6.90 -5.67
N ALA A 683 6.74 -7.18 -6.81
CA ALA A 683 6.09 -6.17 -7.64
C ALA A 683 5.00 -5.40 -6.87
N GLN A 684 4.14 -6.10 -6.13
CA GLN A 684 3.13 -5.48 -5.26
C GLN A 684 3.76 -4.59 -4.17
N PHE A 685 4.80 -5.08 -3.50
CA PHE A 685 5.50 -4.32 -2.46
C PHE A 685 6.15 -3.02 -2.98
N ILE A 686 6.68 -3.02 -4.22
CA ILE A 686 7.21 -1.82 -4.88
C ILE A 686 6.08 -0.85 -5.29
N LEU A 687 4.91 -1.38 -5.65
CA LEU A 687 3.73 -0.57 -6.00
C LEU A 687 3.20 0.19 -4.78
N GLU A 688 3.10 -0.49 -3.63
CA GLU A 688 2.70 0.08 -2.34
C GLU A 688 3.73 1.06 -1.77
N ASN A 689 5.01 0.94 -2.15
CA ASN A 689 6.11 1.75 -1.61
C ASN A 689 6.88 2.48 -2.73
N PRO A 690 6.33 3.57 -3.32
CA PRO A 690 6.94 4.29 -4.46
C PRO A 690 8.40 4.73 -4.25
N ALA A 691 8.82 4.99 -3.01
CA ALA A 691 10.20 5.32 -2.66
C ALA A 691 11.22 4.22 -3.02
N LEU A 692 10.78 2.96 -3.17
CA LEU A 692 11.63 1.84 -3.58
C LEU A 692 11.93 1.81 -5.09
N LYS A 693 11.16 2.54 -5.92
CA LYS A 693 11.36 2.56 -7.38
C LYS A 693 12.74 3.12 -7.76
N THR A 694 13.18 4.20 -7.12
CA THR A 694 14.50 4.82 -7.39
C THR A 694 15.69 3.91 -7.09
N PRO A 695 15.87 3.34 -5.87
CA PRO A 695 16.97 2.41 -5.62
C PRO A 695 16.86 1.12 -6.45
N LEU A 696 15.65 0.68 -6.81
CA LEU A 696 15.49 -0.50 -7.67
C LEU A 696 15.85 -0.23 -9.13
N ARG A 697 15.58 0.97 -9.69
CA ARG A 697 16.12 1.38 -11.00
C ARG A 697 17.66 1.33 -11.00
N ILE A 698 18.29 1.89 -9.97
CA ILE A 698 19.75 1.84 -9.79
C ILE A 698 20.25 0.39 -9.71
N ALA A 699 19.50 -0.50 -9.05
CA ALA A 699 19.82 -1.93 -8.98
C ALA A 699 19.52 -2.71 -10.27
N LEU A 700 18.67 -2.23 -11.18
CA LEU A 700 18.37 -2.87 -12.47
C LEU A 700 19.27 -2.39 -13.62
N TYR A 701 19.77 -1.15 -13.59
CA TYR A 701 20.64 -0.61 -14.66
C TYR A 701 21.84 -1.51 -15.01
N PRO A 702 22.62 -2.06 -14.05
CA PRO A 702 23.74 -2.94 -14.39
C PRO A 702 23.31 -4.29 -14.99
N LEU A 703 22.10 -4.78 -14.66
CA LEU A 703 21.52 -6.00 -15.23
C LEU A 703 21.08 -5.75 -16.67
N ILE A 704 20.40 -4.64 -16.94
CA ILE A 704 20.00 -4.22 -18.29
C ILE A 704 21.25 -4.00 -19.15
N GLY A 705 22.27 -3.30 -18.64
CA GLY A 705 23.55 -3.12 -19.32
C GLY A 705 24.29 -4.44 -19.61
N SER A 706 24.25 -5.39 -18.67
CA SER A 706 24.83 -6.74 -18.88
C SER A 706 24.14 -7.50 -20.01
N LEU A 707 22.81 -7.36 -20.12
CA LEU A 707 22.01 -7.96 -21.18
C LEU A 707 22.17 -7.21 -22.53
N MET A 708 22.37 -5.89 -22.51
CA MET A 708 22.68 -5.10 -23.72
C MET A 708 24.03 -5.52 -24.32
N VAL A 709 25.07 -5.67 -23.50
CA VAL A 709 26.38 -6.18 -23.95
C VAL A 709 26.28 -7.61 -24.47
N ALA A 710 25.53 -8.48 -23.78
CA ALA A 710 25.29 -9.85 -24.23
C ALA A 710 24.53 -9.92 -25.57
N SER A 711 23.51 -9.07 -25.74
CA SER A 711 22.74 -8.93 -26.98
C SER A 711 23.63 -8.47 -28.14
N TYR A 712 24.34 -7.36 -27.97
CA TYR A 712 25.24 -6.79 -28.98
C TYR A 712 26.31 -7.80 -29.47
N ILE A 713 26.84 -8.63 -28.57
CA ILE A 713 27.81 -9.68 -28.90
C ILE A 713 27.15 -10.90 -29.57
N ALA A 714 25.89 -11.20 -29.26
CA ALA A 714 25.17 -12.35 -29.79
C ALA A 714 24.48 -12.10 -31.14
N THR A 715 23.99 -10.89 -31.43
CA THR A 715 23.26 -10.57 -32.68
C THR A 715 24.01 -10.95 -33.97
N PRO A 716 25.33 -10.69 -34.11
CA PRO A 716 26.08 -11.13 -35.29
C PRO A 716 26.16 -12.66 -35.42
N VAL A 717 26.16 -13.38 -34.30
CA VAL A 717 26.15 -14.85 -34.27
C VAL A 717 24.75 -15.40 -34.58
N ALA A 718 23.69 -14.71 -34.16
CA ALA A 718 22.31 -15.15 -34.37
C ALA A 718 21.93 -15.28 -35.85
N ALA A 719 22.51 -14.44 -36.71
CA ALA A 719 22.38 -14.52 -38.16
C ALA A 719 23.07 -15.75 -38.80
N LEU A 720 24.01 -16.38 -38.09
CA LEU A 720 24.71 -17.60 -38.53
C LEU A 720 24.14 -18.86 -37.88
N ASN A 721 23.86 -18.80 -36.57
CA ASN A 721 23.26 -19.86 -35.78
C ASN A 721 22.66 -19.29 -34.49
N SER A 722 21.32 -19.32 -34.37
CA SER A 722 20.60 -18.77 -33.22
C SER A 722 20.87 -19.52 -31.91
N GLU A 723 20.98 -20.85 -31.93
CA GLU A 723 21.30 -21.65 -30.74
C GLU A 723 22.70 -21.29 -30.19
N ALA A 724 23.70 -21.14 -31.06
CA ALA A 724 25.03 -20.67 -30.66
C ALA A 724 24.99 -19.25 -30.07
N ALA A 725 24.13 -18.38 -30.60
CA ALA A 725 23.94 -17.02 -30.10
C ALA A 725 23.30 -16.97 -28.70
N VAL A 726 22.30 -17.82 -28.40
CA VAL A 726 21.73 -17.86 -27.03
C VAL A 726 22.72 -18.42 -26.01
N TYR A 727 23.55 -19.42 -26.37
CA TYR A 727 24.65 -19.86 -25.49
C TYR A 727 25.64 -18.71 -25.23
N LEU A 728 26.04 -17.96 -26.26
CA LEU A 728 26.94 -16.82 -26.12
C LEU A 728 26.33 -15.70 -25.27
N ALA A 729 25.08 -15.31 -25.54
CA ALA A 729 24.35 -14.32 -24.75
C ALA A 729 24.21 -14.74 -23.28
N GLY A 730 23.84 -16.01 -23.03
CA GLY A 730 23.73 -16.58 -21.70
C GLY A 730 25.05 -16.59 -20.94
N ILE A 731 26.16 -16.95 -21.60
CA ILE A 731 27.50 -16.93 -20.99
C ILE A 731 27.94 -15.50 -20.67
N VAL A 732 27.86 -14.57 -21.63
CA VAL A 732 28.31 -13.18 -21.44
C VAL A 732 27.51 -12.48 -20.34
N SER A 733 26.17 -12.58 -20.37
CA SER A 733 25.32 -11.99 -19.34
C SER A 733 25.59 -12.62 -17.96
N SER A 734 25.73 -13.95 -17.87
CA SER A 734 26.04 -14.63 -16.60
C SER A 734 27.38 -14.18 -16.01
N LEU A 735 28.44 -14.04 -16.83
CA LEU A 735 29.74 -13.55 -16.36
C LEU A 735 29.63 -12.13 -15.77
N LEU A 736 28.93 -11.23 -16.47
CA LEU A 736 28.75 -9.84 -16.03
C LEU A 736 27.86 -9.74 -14.79
N LEU A 737 26.73 -10.43 -14.76
CA LEU A 737 25.83 -10.45 -13.60
C LEU A 737 26.49 -11.08 -12.37
N GLY A 738 27.26 -12.14 -12.54
CA GLY A 738 28.06 -12.74 -11.48
C GLY A 738 29.10 -11.77 -10.91
N LEU A 739 29.87 -11.14 -11.80
CA LEU A 739 30.87 -10.13 -11.44
C LEU A 739 30.25 -8.96 -10.65
N ILE A 740 29.12 -8.43 -11.10
CA ILE A 740 28.49 -7.24 -10.51
C ILE A 740 27.75 -7.58 -9.20
N TYR A 741 26.84 -8.56 -9.22
CA TYR A 741 25.89 -8.77 -8.12
C TYR A 741 26.36 -9.78 -7.06
N LEU A 742 27.18 -10.76 -7.43
CA LEU A 742 27.60 -11.83 -6.49
C LEU A 742 28.96 -11.55 -5.83
N THR A 743 29.88 -10.82 -6.48
CA THR A 743 31.23 -10.58 -5.94
C THR A 743 31.24 -9.90 -4.57
N LEU A 744 30.51 -8.79 -4.40
CA LEU A 744 30.52 -8.03 -3.15
C LEU A 744 29.87 -8.79 -1.97
N PRO A 745 28.66 -9.39 -2.09
CA PRO A 745 28.10 -10.20 -1.02
C PRO A 745 28.97 -11.42 -0.68
N MET A 746 29.53 -12.10 -1.69
CA MET A 746 30.34 -13.30 -1.46
C MET A 746 31.70 -12.96 -0.83
N HIS A 747 32.30 -11.81 -1.15
CA HIS A 747 33.47 -11.27 -0.43
C HIS A 747 33.14 -11.03 1.05
N LEU A 748 32.05 -10.31 1.32
CA LEU A 748 31.61 -9.97 2.68
C LEU A 748 31.34 -11.24 3.52
N ILE A 749 30.62 -12.21 2.96
CA ILE A 749 30.34 -13.50 3.61
C ILE A 749 31.64 -14.26 3.94
N LEU A 750 32.59 -14.31 3.02
CA LEU A 750 33.87 -15.01 3.23
C LEU A 750 34.75 -14.31 4.27
N MET A 751 34.75 -12.97 4.30
CA MET A 751 35.41 -12.16 5.33
C MET A 751 34.80 -12.42 6.72
N LEU A 752 33.47 -12.37 6.84
CA LEU A 752 32.74 -12.65 8.09
C LEU A 752 32.95 -14.08 8.59
N LEU A 753 32.96 -15.06 7.69
CA LEU A 753 33.23 -16.48 8.01
C LEU A 753 34.73 -16.79 8.20
N LYS A 754 35.63 -15.83 7.94
CA LYS A 754 37.10 -15.99 7.92
C LYS A 754 37.57 -17.17 7.05
N ARG A 755 36.96 -17.33 5.86
CA ARG A 755 37.26 -18.42 4.90
C ARG A 755 37.87 -17.86 3.62
N LYS A 756 38.94 -18.49 3.12
CA LYS A 756 39.55 -18.18 1.81
C LYS A 756 39.08 -19.18 0.74
N ILE A 757 38.91 -18.72 -0.50
CA ILE A 757 38.65 -19.61 -1.65
C ILE A 757 39.97 -20.28 -2.05
N LYS A 758 40.00 -21.62 -2.13
CA LYS A 758 41.15 -22.38 -2.62
C LYS A 758 41.16 -22.39 -4.14
N LEU A 759 42.35 -22.30 -4.76
CA LEU A 759 42.53 -22.36 -6.22
C LEU A 759 41.93 -23.63 -6.86
N ILE A 760 41.85 -24.74 -6.12
CA ILE A 760 41.18 -25.96 -6.58
C ILE A 760 39.68 -25.77 -6.85
N ALA A 761 38.98 -24.91 -6.09
CA ALA A 761 37.57 -24.61 -6.34
C ALA A 761 37.37 -23.81 -7.64
N VAL A 762 38.32 -22.92 -7.97
CA VAL A 762 38.36 -22.23 -9.26
C VAL A 762 38.53 -23.25 -10.40
N LYS A 763 39.54 -24.13 -10.31
CA LYS A 763 39.76 -25.20 -11.31
C LYS A 763 38.53 -26.10 -11.49
N LEU A 764 37.88 -26.50 -10.40
CA LEU A 764 36.67 -27.33 -10.44
C LEU A 764 35.48 -26.63 -11.11
N SER A 765 35.31 -25.30 -10.92
CA SER A 765 34.26 -24.53 -11.61
C SER A 765 34.49 -24.46 -13.12
N TYR A 766 35.73 -24.23 -13.58
CA TYR A 766 36.07 -24.29 -15.02
C TYR A 766 35.85 -25.68 -15.63
N ILE A 767 36.24 -26.76 -14.92
CA ILE A 767 35.98 -28.14 -15.37
C ILE A 767 34.47 -28.41 -15.44
N SER A 768 33.73 -28.03 -14.39
CA SER A 768 32.28 -28.18 -14.35
C SER A 768 31.57 -27.37 -15.43
N PHE A 769 32.11 -26.20 -15.82
CA PHE A 769 31.57 -25.39 -16.91
C PHE A 769 31.73 -26.11 -18.25
N ALA A 770 32.93 -26.63 -18.54
CA ALA A 770 33.18 -27.39 -19.76
C ALA A 770 32.30 -28.65 -19.85
N VAL A 771 32.12 -29.38 -18.75
CA VAL A 771 31.24 -30.56 -18.68
C VAL A 771 29.77 -30.18 -18.90
N ILE A 772 29.26 -29.16 -18.21
CA ILE A 772 27.85 -28.73 -18.36
C ILE A 772 27.61 -28.22 -19.79
N LEU A 773 28.52 -27.43 -20.37
CA LEU A 773 28.40 -26.94 -21.75
C LEU A 773 28.41 -28.11 -22.76
N ALA A 774 29.29 -29.09 -22.59
CA ALA A 774 29.30 -30.30 -23.42
C ALA A 774 28.00 -31.10 -23.27
N MET A 775 27.44 -31.23 -22.06
CA MET A 775 26.13 -31.84 -21.84
C MET A 775 24.99 -31.05 -22.49
N CYS A 776 25.01 -29.71 -22.47
CA CYS A 776 24.05 -28.88 -23.18
C CYS A 776 24.10 -29.14 -24.70
N LEU A 777 25.28 -29.04 -25.30
CA LEU A 777 25.47 -29.23 -26.75
C LEU A 777 25.12 -30.66 -27.19
N PHE A 778 25.47 -31.68 -26.41
CA PHE A 778 25.09 -33.06 -26.69
C PHE A 778 23.58 -33.28 -26.55
N SER A 779 22.95 -32.73 -25.50
CA SER A 779 21.50 -32.84 -25.29
C SER A 779 20.70 -32.15 -26.39
N GLN A 780 21.19 -31.00 -26.88
CA GLN A 780 20.65 -30.30 -28.04
C GLN A 780 20.74 -31.17 -29.31
N LEU A 781 21.91 -31.79 -29.57
CA LEU A 781 22.13 -32.63 -30.74
C LEU A 781 21.20 -33.86 -30.80
N ILE A 782 20.83 -34.42 -29.65
CA ILE A 782 19.92 -35.57 -29.55
C ILE A 782 18.45 -35.20 -29.24
N GLY A 783 18.10 -33.91 -29.20
CA GLY A 783 16.75 -33.44 -28.89
C GLY A 783 16.26 -33.68 -27.44
N ALA A 784 17.17 -33.93 -26.49
CA ALA A 784 16.85 -34.28 -25.10
C ALA A 784 16.44 -33.05 -24.25
N ASN A 785 15.28 -32.48 -24.58
CA ASN A 785 14.69 -31.31 -23.93
C ASN A 785 14.67 -31.38 -22.39
N SER A 786 14.30 -32.53 -21.81
CA SER A 786 14.28 -32.71 -20.35
C SER A 786 15.66 -32.59 -19.68
N ILE A 787 16.74 -32.89 -20.40
CA ILE A 787 18.11 -32.69 -19.91
C ILE A 787 18.50 -31.21 -20.06
N LEU A 788 18.14 -30.56 -21.17
CA LEU A 788 18.36 -29.13 -21.39
C LEU A 788 17.70 -28.25 -20.32
N MET A 789 16.51 -28.60 -19.83
CA MET A 789 15.85 -27.90 -18.71
C MET A 789 16.70 -27.94 -17.42
N ILE A 790 17.54 -28.96 -17.23
CA ILE A 790 18.41 -29.10 -16.06
C ILE A 790 19.78 -28.47 -16.32
N THR A 791 20.36 -28.69 -17.50
CA THR A 791 21.73 -28.26 -17.79
C THR A 791 21.84 -26.78 -18.14
N THR A 792 20.84 -26.18 -18.80
CA THR A 792 20.92 -24.75 -19.19
C THR A 792 20.83 -23.78 -17.99
N PRO A 793 20.00 -23.99 -16.94
CA PRO A 793 20.09 -23.16 -15.73
C PRO A 793 21.37 -23.44 -14.92
N LEU A 794 21.86 -24.68 -14.89
CA LEU A 794 23.14 -25.00 -14.25
C LEU A 794 24.34 -24.33 -14.95
N LEU A 795 24.28 -24.18 -16.28
CA LEU A 795 25.29 -23.46 -17.06
C LEU A 795 25.32 -21.98 -16.64
N VAL A 796 24.16 -21.32 -16.57
CA VAL A 796 24.01 -19.94 -16.08
C VAL A 796 24.57 -19.81 -14.65
N ILE A 797 24.11 -20.64 -13.71
CA ILE A 797 24.50 -20.57 -12.29
C ILE A 797 26.01 -20.78 -12.10
N ASN A 798 26.63 -21.77 -12.76
CA ASN A 798 28.08 -21.96 -12.66
C ASN A 798 28.84 -20.79 -13.31
N THR A 799 28.38 -20.29 -14.45
CA THR A 799 29.02 -19.16 -15.15
C THR A 799 28.98 -17.88 -14.31
N MET A 800 27.88 -17.61 -13.58
CA MET A 800 27.82 -16.50 -12.61
C MET A 800 28.82 -16.65 -11.45
N LEU A 801 29.19 -17.88 -11.06
CA LEU A 801 30.15 -18.13 -9.98
C LEU A 801 31.62 -18.03 -10.44
N MET A 802 31.94 -18.35 -11.70
CA MET A 802 33.31 -18.35 -12.24
C MET A 802 34.13 -17.06 -11.97
N PRO A 803 33.66 -15.83 -12.32
CA PRO A 803 34.43 -14.61 -12.10
C PRO A 803 34.59 -14.30 -10.61
N VAL A 804 33.56 -14.61 -9.81
CA VAL A 804 33.55 -14.43 -8.35
C VAL A 804 34.59 -15.33 -7.69
N LEU A 805 34.63 -16.62 -8.05
CA LEU A 805 35.60 -17.59 -7.56
C LEU A 805 37.03 -17.17 -7.94
N LEU A 806 37.24 -16.73 -9.18
CA LEU A 806 38.55 -16.28 -9.67
C LEU A 806 39.05 -15.05 -8.89
N LEU A 807 38.26 -14.00 -8.79
CA LEU A 807 38.63 -12.76 -8.10
C LEU A 807 38.88 -12.99 -6.61
N LEU A 808 37.97 -13.70 -5.92
CA LEU A 808 38.08 -13.94 -4.48
C LEU A 808 39.19 -14.94 -4.11
N SER A 809 39.71 -15.73 -5.06
CA SER A 809 40.97 -16.47 -4.90
C SER A 809 42.23 -15.61 -5.03
N ARG A 810 42.15 -14.47 -5.73
CA ARG A 810 43.29 -13.53 -5.95
C ARG A 810 43.38 -12.48 -4.85
N LEU A 811 42.24 -11.93 -4.43
CA LEU A 811 42.10 -10.94 -3.33
C LEU A 811 42.43 -11.48 -1.93
N ASN A 812 42.86 -12.75 -1.84
CA ASN A 812 43.15 -13.46 -0.59
C ASN A 812 44.57 -14.06 -0.57
N LYS A 813 45.49 -13.58 -1.43
CA LYS A 813 46.92 -13.83 -1.25
C LYS A 813 47.41 -13.02 -0.05
#